data_AF-A0A6S6WCD9-F1
#
_entry.id   AF-A0A6S6WCD9-F1
#
_cell.length_a   1.000
_cell.length_b   1.000
_cell.length_c   1.000
_cell.angle_alpha   90.00
_cell.angle_beta   90.00
_cell.angle_gamma   90.00
#
_symmetry.space_group_name_H-M   'P 1'
#
loop_
_entity.id
_entity.type
_entity.pdbx_description
1 polymer ?
#
loop_
_entity_poly.entity_id
_entity_poly.type
_entity_poly.pdbx_seq_one_letter_code
_entity_poly.pdbx_strand_id
1 'polypeptide(L)'
;MFRYRRYRAFLVFAVIAILAIYKFGGSDAAWREVASQAVGAAHGLKGTAEGVLQDTKPRPAVDHETKSLKLHVPAASTSRPVQTPPPVKSLPPSTPAPAVTQQKPSIPSPIRPNPHGNAAIDEDGLESSAEIEAVHWTKLPEKFPVPTESLIKLPSGKPKAIPKIQANFKKEDAATKSDRIAKLARIQSVAKKSWDGYKAKAWLHDELRPESGTFRDPFAHWGATLVDSLDTLWIMGLKEDFEEAVKAVDKIDFTTTPRADIPLFETTIRYLGGLLAAYDISGKKYKNLLDKAVELAEILIGAFDTPNRMPETYYYWRPDFASQHHRAGTNVVLAEIGSLSVEFTRLAQLTGEHKYYDAVARITDNLEELQGKTVVPGMWPVYIDASGCGSRLPGMSAQEPLTVPDDYLADPVSTEPEAAKPTSTEELSPNGKKYVPLDLPEPVRLYQESDAASTAKKYEPLDLPDPVRLYQDDDIVRPGAKEEWIKQGTAGKAQIKNWDSKPVEKRRLHIDESEEPKTTLSAKSANPDPLPPKPADQECIPQGFVSSSSYGSEFTLGGMSDSTYEYLPKQYLLLGGQVEKYQTMYEQSMDAVKKHLLFRPMLPKGEDVLFSGKLRVPALDDTDKLGDLTPENAHLTCFTGGMFGMGSKIFNRPEDLEIAKKLTEGCVWSYDMTQTGIMPESFEVAPCEDMKNCAWNETAYWEALDPRWEARLDHYREQRKIYESQIASASSWYNAQIAAITPTPKPVANAPTEARPTASLLHTDTLEKRQLAELVDDSEIAHMPAARPSQNHDSVMGGESEEGEGPPTKVQPTLDIPELAPQPSRTLPDFPYVYSPAPLLDHKEYVHTRIVEDRLPKGVTRIGAKSYILRPEAIESVWYMYRITGDSHWREAGWRMFLAIDRHTSTVYGNSAIDDVTKMVPELSDEMESFWLAETLKYFYLLFAEENVVSLDEWVLNTEAHPFRRPT
;
A
#
# COMPACT_ATOMS: atom_id res chain seq x y z
N MET A 1 -81.31 -6.46 -9.45
CA MET A 1 -81.04 -5.02 -9.24
C MET A 1 -80.27 -4.86 -7.93
N PHE A 2 -79.09 -4.24 -7.92
CA PHE A 2 -78.30 -4.00 -6.70
C PHE A 2 -77.96 -2.51 -6.51
N ARG A 3 -77.61 -2.11 -5.27
CA ARG A 3 -77.82 -0.75 -4.76
C ARG A 3 -76.71 0.25 -5.11
N TYR A 4 -77.03 1.20 -5.99
CA TYR A 4 -76.16 2.29 -6.47
C TYR A 4 -75.87 3.41 -5.43
N ARG A 5 -75.62 3.06 -4.15
CA ARG A 5 -75.48 4.04 -3.05
C ARG A 5 -74.09 4.13 -2.38
N ARG A 6 -73.14 3.22 -2.65
CA ARG A 6 -71.80 3.24 -2.00
C ARG A 6 -70.72 4.05 -2.73
N TYR A 7 -70.86 4.30 -4.03
CA TYR A 7 -69.78 4.90 -4.85
C TYR A 7 -69.84 6.43 -5.02
N ARG A 8 -70.82 7.13 -4.42
CA ARG A 8 -70.95 8.59 -4.58
C ARG A 8 -69.73 9.38 -4.10
N ALA A 9 -69.11 8.98 -2.98
CA ALA A 9 -67.89 9.63 -2.50
C ALA A 9 -66.70 9.44 -3.46
N PHE A 10 -66.52 8.22 -3.99
CA PHE A 10 -65.49 7.90 -4.97
C PHE A 10 -65.68 8.64 -6.30
N LEU A 11 -66.92 8.78 -6.78
CA LEU A 11 -67.21 9.56 -7.99
C LEU A 11 -66.92 11.06 -7.80
N VAL A 12 -67.23 11.61 -6.63
CA VAL A 12 -66.87 13.01 -6.30
C VAL A 12 -65.35 13.17 -6.22
N PHE A 13 -64.63 12.26 -5.55
CA PHE A 13 -63.16 12.30 -5.50
C PHE A 13 -62.51 12.16 -6.89
N ALA A 14 -63.01 11.26 -7.74
CA ALA A 14 -62.53 11.11 -9.11
C ALA A 14 -62.76 12.38 -9.94
N VAL A 15 -63.93 13.02 -9.84
CA VAL A 15 -64.22 14.30 -10.51
C VAL A 15 -63.33 15.42 -9.97
N ILE A 16 -63.07 15.49 -8.67
CA ILE A 16 -62.14 16.46 -8.08
C ILE A 16 -60.70 16.22 -8.57
N ALA A 17 -60.24 14.97 -8.63
CA ALA A 17 -58.92 14.63 -9.14
C ALA A 17 -58.76 14.97 -10.63
N ILE A 18 -59.76 14.66 -11.46
CA ILE A 18 -59.78 15.03 -12.88
C ILE A 18 -59.80 16.55 -13.06
N LEU A 19 -60.58 17.29 -12.25
CA LEU A 19 -60.58 18.76 -12.27
C LEU A 19 -59.27 19.36 -11.77
N ALA A 20 -58.58 18.73 -10.81
CA ALA A 20 -57.26 19.15 -10.36
C ALA A 20 -56.21 18.94 -11.46
N ILE A 21 -56.18 17.76 -12.09
CA ILE A 21 -55.29 17.47 -13.23
C ILE A 21 -55.59 18.39 -14.41
N TYR A 22 -56.86 18.69 -14.71
CA TYR A 22 -57.23 19.63 -15.77
C TYR A 22 -56.86 21.09 -15.44
N LYS A 23 -56.87 21.49 -14.16
CA LYS A 23 -56.57 22.87 -13.73
C LYS A 23 -55.09 23.14 -13.46
N PHE A 24 -54.29 22.10 -13.19
CA PHE A 24 -52.87 22.23 -12.82
C PHE A 24 -51.89 21.44 -13.71
N GLY A 25 -52.35 20.44 -14.46
CA GLY A 25 -51.52 19.58 -15.33
C GLY A 25 -51.23 20.19 -16.70
N GLY A 26 -50.84 21.46 -16.77
CA GLY A 26 -50.74 22.18 -18.04
C GLY A 26 -49.80 23.40 -18.04
N SER A 27 -48.52 23.24 -17.70
CA SER A 27 -47.45 24.21 -18.09
C SER A 27 -46.01 23.72 -17.82
N ASP A 28 -45.53 22.72 -18.57
CA ASP A 28 -44.09 22.35 -18.58
C ASP A 28 -43.14 23.45 -19.13
N ALA A 29 -43.68 24.60 -19.55
CA ALA A 29 -42.92 25.77 -19.95
C ALA A 29 -42.47 26.66 -18.76
N ALA A 30 -43.20 26.67 -17.65
CA ALA A 30 -43.02 27.69 -16.60
C ALA A 30 -41.72 27.53 -15.78
N TRP A 31 -41.16 26.32 -15.69
CA TRP A 31 -40.01 26.04 -14.82
C TRP A 31 -38.64 26.39 -15.41
N ARG A 32 -38.55 26.67 -16.72
CA ARG A 32 -37.28 27.10 -17.36
C ARG A 32 -37.02 28.60 -17.27
N GLU A 33 -38.03 29.41 -16.96
CA GLU A 33 -37.95 30.88 -17.00
C GLU A 33 -37.77 31.51 -15.60
N VAL A 34 -38.06 30.77 -14.53
CA VAL A 34 -37.76 31.17 -13.14
C VAL A 34 -36.28 30.96 -12.81
N ALA A 35 -35.67 29.87 -13.31
CA ALA A 35 -34.26 29.56 -13.09
C ALA A 35 -33.31 30.62 -13.69
N SER A 36 -33.69 31.26 -14.79
CA SER A 36 -32.93 32.34 -15.42
C SER A 36 -33.10 33.70 -14.72
N GLN A 37 -34.15 33.90 -13.90
CA GLN A 37 -34.36 35.14 -13.16
C GLN A 37 -33.71 35.13 -11.76
N ALA A 38 -33.55 33.96 -11.14
CA ALA A 38 -32.88 33.83 -9.84
C ALA A 38 -31.39 34.26 -9.85
N VAL A 39 -30.71 34.11 -10.98
CA VAL A 39 -29.30 34.54 -11.17
C VAL A 39 -29.20 36.08 -11.29
N GLY A 40 -30.29 36.78 -11.59
CA GLY A 40 -30.31 38.24 -11.80
C GLY A 40 -30.58 39.09 -10.56
N ALA A 41 -30.74 38.48 -9.37
CA ALA A 41 -31.36 39.14 -8.21
C ALA A 41 -30.49 39.22 -6.93
N ALA A 42 -29.16 39.24 -7.07
CA ALA A 42 -28.22 39.19 -5.93
C ALA A 42 -27.12 40.28 -5.88
N HIS A 43 -27.25 41.39 -6.60
CA HIS A 43 -26.45 42.61 -6.35
C HIS A 43 -27.31 43.86 -6.59
N GLY A 44 -27.70 44.58 -5.52
CA GLY A 44 -28.76 45.59 -5.65
C GLY A 44 -29.02 46.53 -4.45
N LEU A 45 -28.04 46.81 -3.59
CA LEU A 45 -28.13 47.92 -2.62
C LEU A 45 -27.15 49.04 -3.01
N LYS A 46 -27.63 50.29 -3.02
CA LYS A 46 -26.88 51.48 -3.44
C LYS A 46 -26.36 52.29 -2.26
N GLY A 47 -25.21 52.96 -2.46
CA GLY A 47 -24.58 53.88 -1.50
C GLY A 47 -23.20 54.37 -1.96
N THR A 48 -23.06 54.78 -3.22
CA THR A 48 -22.90 56.21 -3.62
C THR A 48 -21.56 56.87 -3.27
N ALA A 49 -20.66 56.93 -4.27
CA ALA A 49 -19.67 58.00 -4.44
C ALA A 49 -19.38 58.18 -5.95
N GLU A 50 -19.11 59.41 -6.39
CA GLU A 50 -18.77 59.80 -7.77
C GLU A 50 -17.24 60.01 -7.88
N GLY A 51 -16.55 59.94 -9.03
CA GLY A 51 -16.92 59.75 -10.44
C GLY A 51 -15.64 59.77 -11.32
N VAL A 52 -15.73 60.15 -12.61
CA VAL A 52 -14.61 60.33 -13.58
C VAL A 52 -13.95 59.01 -14.10
N LEU A 53 -13.60 58.80 -15.39
CA LEU A 53 -14.23 59.10 -16.71
C LEU A 53 -13.43 58.36 -17.82
N GLN A 54 -14.09 57.60 -18.72
CA GLN A 54 -13.62 57.17 -20.07
C GLN A 54 -12.36 56.23 -20.15
N ASP A 55 -12.04 55.49 -21.23
CA ASP A 55 -12.67 55.38 -22.57
C ASP A 55 -12.52 54.00 -23.29
N THR A 56 -13.31 53.81 -24.36
CA THR A 56 -13.13 52.93 -25.55
C THR A 56 -12.99 51.38 -25.49
N LYS A 57 -14.08 50.74 -25.95
CA LYS A 57 -14.19 49.71 -27.05
C LYS A 57 -13.76 48.22 -26.85
N PRO A 58 -14.61 47.25 -27.27
CA PRO A 58 -14.28 45.81 -27.35
C PRO A 58 -13.71 45.35 -28.70
N ARG A 59 -13.23 44.09 -28.79
CA ARG A 59 -12.86 43.36 -30.02
C ARG A 59 -13.90 42.26 -30.37
N PRO A 60 -14.00 41.82 -31.65
CA PRO A 60 -15.04 40.92 -32.13
C PRO A 60 -14.71 39.42 -31.99
N ALA A 61 -15.68 38.57 -32.32
CA ALA A 61 -15.57 37.10 -32.38
C ALA A 61 -15.81 36.56 -33.81
N VAL A 62 -15.25 35.39 -34.12
CA VAL A 62 -15.54 34.55 -35.31
C VAL A 62 -15.46 33.06 -34.90
N ASP A 63 -16.20 32.22 -35.61
CA ASP A 63 -16.58 30.84 -35.30
C ASP A 63 -15.49 29.76 -35.41
N HIS A 64 -15.82 28.55 -34.95
CA HIS A 64 -15.62 27.32 -35.72
C HIS A 64 -16.87 26.42 -35.66
N GLU A 65 -17.25 25.84 -36.81
CA GLU A 65 -18.48 25.05 -36.96
C GLU A 65 -18.38 23.62 -36.37
N THR A 66 -19.54 23.05 -36.01
CA THR A 66 -19.73 21.59 -35.97
C THR A 66 -20.86 21.19 -36.93
N LYS A 67 -20.68 20.11 -37.69
CA LYS A 67 -21.68 19.60 -38.66
C LYS A 67 -22.00 18.14 -38.37
N SER A 68 -23.31 17.84 -38.30
CA SER A 68 -23.86 16.49 -38.19
C SER A 68 -24.60 16.09 -39.47
N LEU A 69 -24.62 14.81 -39.81
CA LEU A 69 -25.49 14.24 -40.84
C LEU A 69 -26.01 12.85 -40.38
N LYS A 70 -27.20 12.46 -40.88
CA LYS A 70 -27.94 11.24 -40.49
C LYS A 70 -28.49 10.55 -41.74
N LEU A 71 -28.57 9.21 -41.73
CA LEU A 71 -29.67 8.37 -42.29
C LEU A 71 -29.33 6.85 -42.12
N HIS A 72 -30.21 5.86 -42.37
CA HIS A 72 -31.44 5.49 -41.63
C HIS A 72 -32.00 4.10 -42.07
N VAL A 73 -32.05 3.09 -41.16
CA VAL A 73 -33.08 1.98 -41.11
C VAL A 73 -33.06 0.96 -42.30
N PRO A 74 -33.63 -0.28 -42.21
CA PRO A 74 -34.51 -0.90 -41.19
C PRO A 74 -34.03 -2.22 -40.54
N ALA A 75 -34.82 -2.69 -39.57
CA ALA A 75 -34.80 -4.06 -39.04
C ALA A 75 -36.00 -4.89 -39.55
N ALA A 76 -35.92 -6.22 -39.48
CA ALA A 76 -37.04 -7.14 -39.75
C ALA A 76 -36.99 -8.39 -38.86
N SER A 77 -38.15 -8.89 -38.45
CA SER A 77 -38.31 -10.07 -37.58
C SER A 77 -39.40 -11.01 -38.10
N THR A 78 -39.19 -12.34 -38.03
CA THR A 78 -40.25 -13.36 -38.07
C THR A 78 -39.69 -14.72 -37.62
N SER A 79 -40.52 -15.78 -37.55
CA SER A 79 -40.26 -16.98 -36.72
C SER A 79 -40.72 -18.32 -37.32
N ARG A 80 -40.24 -19.41 -36.68
CA ARG A 80 -40.80 -20.79 -36.63
C ARG A 80 -40.43 -21.79 -37.77
N PRO A 81 -40.59 -23.12 -37.55
CA PRO A 81 -39.58 -24.14 -37.90
C PRO A 81 -40.04 -25.17 -38.96
N VAL A 82 -39.24 -26.21 -39.28
CA VAL A 82 -39.73 -27.60 -39.54
C VAL A 82 -38.62 -28.69 -39.66
N GLN A 83 -38.83 -29.81 -38.95
CA GLN A 83 -38.48 -31.25 -39.19
C GLN A 83 -37.08 -31.78 -39.57
N THR A 84 -36.82 -33.01 -39.05
CA THR A 84 -35.71 -33.93 -39.33
C THR A 84 -36.07 -35.03 -40.35
N PRO A 85 -35.09 -35.63 -41.06
CA PRO A 85 -35.24 -36.91 -41.78
C PRO A 85 -34.90 -38.15 -40.90
N PRO A 86 -35.39 -39.36 -41.25
CA PRO A 86 -35.15 -40.63 -40.52
C PRO A 86 -33.91 -41.44 -41.01
N PRO A 87 -33.48 -42.51 -40.28
CA PRO A 87 -32.14 -43.11 -40.43
C PRO A 87 -32.05 -44.39 -41.30
N VAL A 88 -30.81 -44.83 -41.58
CA VAL A 88 -30.45 -46.11 -42.23
C VAL A 88 -29.48 -46.90 -41.35
N LYS A 89 -29.35 -48.22 -41.59
CA LYS A 89 -28.90 -49.27 -40.64
C LYS A 89 -27.58 -49.96 -41.06
N SER A 90 -26.69 -50.24 -40.08
CA SER A 90 -26.03 -51.53 -39.74
C SER A 90 -25.38 -52.43 -40.85
N LEU A 91 -24.29 -53.21 -40.68
CA LEU A 91 -23.60 -53.82 -39.51
C LEU A 91 -22.14 -54.28 -39.95
N PRO A 92 -21.38 -55.28 -39.41
CA PRO A 92 -19.90 -55.25 -39.34
C PRO A 92 -19.27 -56.50 -40.04
N PRO A 93 -18.21 -57.21 -39.54
CA PRO A 93 -17.02 -56.84 -38.77
C PRO A 93 -15.68 -57.31 -39.41
N SER A 94 -14.52 -56.91 -38.86
CA SER A 94 -13.34 -57.79 -38.80
C SER A 94 -12.31 -57.35 -37.75
N THR A 95 -11.68 -58.32 -37.09
CA THR A 95 -10.56 -58.12 -36.15
C THR A 95 -9.36 -58.90 -36.66
N PRO A 96 -8.14 -58.35 -36.55
CA PRO A 96 -7.00 -59.17 -36.14
C PRO A 96 -6.20 -58.54 -35.00
N ALA A 97 -5.59 -59.39 -34.19
CA ALA A 97 -4.66 -59.05 -33.12
C ALA A 97 -3.58 -60.15 -33.04
N PRO A 98 -2.48 -59.99 -32.28
CA PRO A 98 -1.91 -58.75 -31.72
C PRO A 98 -0.48 -58.48 -32.24
N ALA A 99 0.07 -57.31 -31.95
CA ALA A 99 1.51 -57.06 -31.99
C ALA A 99 1.94 -56.34 -30.71
N VAL A 100 2.80 -56.98 -29.91
CA VAL A 100 3.32 -56.40 -28.66
C VAL A 100 4.66 -55.73 -28.94
N THR A 101 4.77 -54.45 -28.60
CA THR A 101 6.05 -53.78 -28.42
C THR A 101 6.01 -53.03 -27.10
N GLN A 102 6.99 -53.27 -26.22
CA GLN A 102 7.00 -52.72 -24.87
C GLN A 102 7.57 -51.30 -24.88
N GLN A 103 6.82 -50.32 -24.37
CA GLN A 103 7.39 -49.11 -23.80
C GLN A 103 7.06 -49.06 -22.30
N LYS A 104 8.06 -48.67 -21.52
CA LYS A 104 8.03 -48.64 -20.05
C LYS A 104 7.58 -47.24 -19.59
N PRO A 105 6.79 -47.10 -18.50
CA PRO A 105 6.26 -45.80 -18.10
C PRO A 105 7.37 -44.80 -17.75
N SER A 106 7.28 -43.59 -18.31
CA SER A 106 8.01 -42.41 -17.84
C SER A 106 7.25 -41.77 -16.67
N ILE A 107 7.91 -41.66 -15.51
CA ILE A 107 7.36 -41.00 -14.33
C ILE A 107 7.42 -39.47 -14.56
N PRO A 108 6.31 -38.73 -14.43
CA PRO A 108 6.36 -37.27 -14.44
C PRO A 108 7.11 -36.74 -13.22
N SER A 109 8.06 -35.82 -13.43
CA SER A 109 8.70 -35.09 -12.34
C SER A 109 7.69 -34.16 -11.65
N PRO A 110 7.81 -33.87 -10.34
CA PRO A 110 6.94 -32.92 -9.67
C PRO A 110 7.10 -31.51 -10.25
N ILE A 111 6.03 -30.98 -10.84
CA ILE A 111 5.96 -29.57 -11.22
C ILE A 111 5.86 -28.77 -9.92
N ARG A 112 6.82 -27.88 -9.67
CA ARG A 112 6.65 -26.83 -8.66
C ARG A 112 5.63 -25.82 -9.21
N PRO A 113 4.53 -25.51 -8.51
CA PRO A 113 3.67 -24.40 -8.92
C PRO A 113 4.46 -23.10 -8.82
N ASN A 114 4.44 -22.30 -9.89
CA ASN A 114 5.01 -20.96 -9.89
C ASN A 114 3.98 -19.99 -9.29
N PRO A 115 4.28 -19.23 -8.21
CA PRO A 115 3.27 -18.38 -7.54
C PRO A 115 2.73 -17.23 -8.38
N HIS A 116 3.40 -16.89 -9.49
CA HIS A 116 3.00 -15.81 -10.38
C HIS A 116 2.83 -16.33 -11.81
N GLY A 117 1.58 -16.58 -12.19
CA GLY A 117 1.19 -17.00 -13.53
C GLY A 117 -0.25 -16.58 -13.79
N ASN A 118 -0.43 -15.46 -14.49
CA ASN A 118 -1.75 -15.05 -14.98
C ASN A 118 -2.32 -16.14 -15.89
N ALA A 119 -3.62 -16.40 -15.80
CA ALA A 119 -4.30 -17.24 -16.77
C ALA A 119 -4.18 -16.60 -18.16
N ALA A 120 -3.49 -17.28 -19.08
CA ALA A 120 -3.47 -16.87 -20.48
C ALA A 120 -4.86 -17.08 -21.09
N ILE A 121 -5.36 -16.07 -21.80
CA ILE A 121 -6.57 -16.21 -22.61
C ILE A 121 -6.12 -16.72 -23.98
N ASP A 122 -6.32 -18.00 -24.24
CA ASP A 122 -6.09 -18.57 -25.57
C ASP A 122 -7.23 -18.14 -26.52
N GLU A 123 -6.93 -17.24 -27.45
CA GLU A 123 -7.76 -17.02 -28.64
C GLU A 123 -7.61 -18.21 -29.61
N ASP A 124 -8.32 -19.31 -29.36
CA ASP A 124 -8.87 -20.11 -30.47
C ASP A 124 -10.09 -20.95 -30.07
N GLY A 125 -11.17 -20.86 -30.85
CA GLY A 125 -12.48 -21.38 -30.47
C GLY A 125 -12.68 -22.87 -30.75
N LEU A 126 -12.52 -23.73 -29.73
CA LEU A 126 -12.98 -25.12 -29.78
C LEU A 126 -13.62 -25.56 -28.45
N GLU A 127 -14.96 -25.61 -28.42
CA GLU A 127 -15.74 -26.04 -27.24
C GLU A 127 -15.50 -27.51 -26.89
N SER A 128 -14.55 -27.77 -26.00
CA SER A 128 -14.38 -29.07 -25.33
C SER A 128 -15.19 -29.08 -24.03
N SER A 129 -16.52 -29.14 -24.13
CA SER A 129 -17.46 -29.16 -22.99
C SER A 129 -17.42 -30.48 -22.21
N ALA A 130 -16.30 -30.76 -21.56
CA ALA A 130 -16.25 -31.62 -20.40
C ALA A 130 -16.55 -30.73 -19.18
N GLU A 131 -17.77 -30.80 -18.66
CA GLU A 131 -18.10 -30.20 -17.36
C GLU A 131 -17.28 -30.91 -16.28
N ILE A 132 -16.16 -30.30 -15.88
CA ILE A 132 -15.40 -30.74 -14.72
C ILE A 132 -16.27 -30.44 -13.50
N GLU A 133 -16.78 -31.48 -12.84
CA GLU A 133 -17.58 -31.33 -11.63
C GLU A 133 -16.83 -30.45 -10.61
N ALA A 134 -17.51 -29.42 -10.10
CA ALA A 134 -16.91 -28.50 -9.15
C ALA A 134 -16.46 -29.29 -7.89
N VAL A 135 -15.22 -29.06 -7.45
CA VAL A 135 -14.74 -29.63 -6.20
C VAL A 135 -15.46 -28.89 -5.07
N HIS A 136 -16.16 -29.62 -4.20
CA HIS A 136 -16.76 -29.07 -2.99
C HIS A 136 -15.96 -29.50 -1.76
N TRP A 137 -15.79 -28.56 -0.83
CA TRP A 137 -15.29 -28.81 0.52
C TRP A 137 -16.21 -29.79 1.23
N THR A 138 -15.62 -30.70 1.99
CA THR A 138 -16.34 -31.63 2.86
C THR A 138 -15.68 -31.65 4.21
N LYS A 139 -16.49 -31.72 5.28
CA LYS A 139 -15.96 -31.73 6.65
C LYS A 139 -15.19 -33.02 6.93
N LEU A 140 -13.87 -32.93 6.90
CA LEU A 140 -12.97 -34.03 7.24
C LEU A 140 -12.85 -34.21 8.76
N PRO A 141 -12.46 -35.40 9.26
CA PRO A 141 -12.09 -35.58 10.66
C PRO A 141 -10.78 -34.84 10.97
N GLU A 142 -10.81 -33.99 12.00
CA GLU A 142 -9.66 -33.24 12.54
C GLU A 142 -8.47 -34.19 12.82
N LYS A 143 -7.30 -33.89 12.26
CA LYS A 143 -6.02 -34.62 12.51
C LYS A 143 -5.53 -34.38 13.92
N PHE A 144 -5.61 -33.13 14.32
CA PHE A 144 -5.42 -32.67 15.67
C PHE A 144 -6.83 -32.28 16.16
N PRO A 145 -7.48 -33.05 17.05
CA PRO A 145 -8.70 -32.62 17.73
C PRO A 145 -8.37 -31.87 19.04
N VAL A 146 -9.17 -30.87 19.44
CA VAL A 146 -9.02 -30.21 20.75
C VAL A 146 -9.88 -30.95 21.79
N PRO A 147 -9.31 -31.47 22.90
CA PRO A 147 -10.12 -32.06 23.96
C PRO A 147 -11.08 -31.04 24.59
N THR A 148 -12.32 -31.45 24.88
CA THR A 148 -13.40 -30.56 25.35
C THR A 148 -13.11 -29.91 26.71
N GLU A 149 -12.27 -30.55 27.52
CA GLU A 149 -11.71 -30.07 28.78
C GLU A 149 -10.61 -29.00 28.59
N SER A 150 -9.94 -28.99 27.42
CA SER A 150 -8.85 -28.10 27.05
C SER A 150 -9.28 -26.91 26.19
N LEU A 151 -10.57 -26.82 25.84
CA LEU A 151 -11.17 -25.68 25.14
C LEU A 151 -11.22 -24.45 26.05
N ILE A 152 -10.59 -23.36 25.61
CA ILE A 152 -10.72 -22.02 26.20
C ILE A 152 -12.15 -21.53 25.94
N LYS A 153 -12.91 -21.34 27.01
CA LYS A 153 -14.34 -21.00 26.95
C LYS A 153 -14.53 -19.49 26.95
N LEU A 154 -15.63 -19.03 26.34
CA LEU A 154 -16.05 -17.63 26.44
C LEU A 154 -16.19 -17.20 27.92
N PRO A 155 -15.81 -15.97 28.29
CA PRO A 155 -15.97 -15.48 29.64
C PRO A 155 -17.46 -15.40 30.01
N SER A 156 -17.84 -16.10 31.07
CA SER A 156 -19.23 -16.31 31.50
C SER A 156 -19.68 -15.41 32.67
N GLY A 157 -18.86 -14.42 33.03
CA GLY A 157 -19.20 -13.42 34.02
C GLY A 157 -20.11 -12.32 33.48
N LYS A 158 -20.46 -11.37 34.34
CA LYS A 158 -21.11 -10.13 33.92
C LYS A 158 -20.06 -9.18 33.32
N PRO A 159 -20.38 -8.45 32.22
CA PRO A 159 -19.53 -7.37 31.72
C PRO A 159 -19.08 -6.39 32.82
N LYS A 160 -17.81 -5.96 32.76
CA LYS A 160 -17.29 -4.85 33.58
C LYS A 160 -17.97 -3.54 33.15
N ALA A 161 -17.99 -2.56 34.06
CA ALA A 161 -18.47 -1.21 33.75
C ALA A 161 -17.41 -0.45 32.93
N ILE A 162 -17.53 -0.49 31.60
CA ILE A 162 -16.63 0.22 30.68
C ILE A 162 -17.03 1.71 30.62
N PRO A 163 -16.07 2.66 30.61
CA PRO A 163 -16.36 4.08 30.40
C PRO A 163 -17.15 4.38 29.12
N LYS A 164 -17.89 5.49 29.11
CA LYS A 164 -18.52 6.00 27.89
C LYS A 164 -17.47 6.49 26.90
N ILE A 165 -17.64 6.11 25.64
CA ILE A 165 -16.77 6.50 24.53
C ILE A 165 -17.35 7.75 23.86
N GLN A 166 -18.66 7.81 23.68
CA GLN A 166 -19.29 8.95 23.00
C GLN A 166 -19.34 10.21 23.86
N ALA A 167 -19.21 11.37 23.19
CA ALA A 167 -19.40 12.68 23.76
C ALA A 167 -20.86 12.94 24.19
N ASN A 168 -21.05 13.91 25.09
CA ASN A 168 -22.37 14.46 25.39
C ASN A 168 -22.72 15.54 24.36
N PHE A 169 -23.28 15.13 23.22
CA PHE A 169 -23.60 16.02 22.11
C PHE A 169 -24.57 17.14 22.51
N LYS A 170 -24.34 18.35 22.00
CA LYS A 170 -25.24 19.50 22.16
C LYS A 170 -26.47 19.30 21.29
N LYS A 171 -27.62 19.85 21.71
CA LYS A 171 -28.82 19.85 20.88
C LYS A 171 -28.59 20.72 19.63
N GLU A 172 -28.69 20.09 18.47
CA GLU A 172 -28.62 20.70 17.15
C GLU A 172 -29.76 21.71 16.91
N ASP A 173 -29.47 22.81 16.20
CA ASP A 173 -30.46 23.78 15.75
C ASP A 173 -31.08 23.40 14.40
N ALA A 174 -32.10 24.15 13.96
CA ALA A 174 -32.85 23.83 12.74
C ALA A 174 -32.06 24.01 11.43
N ALA A 175 -31.10 24.95 11.37
CA ALA A 175 -30.30 25.18 10.18
C ALA A 175 -29.19 24.12 10.05
N THR A 176 -28.45 23.87 11.13
CA THR A 176 -27.42 22.80 11.19
C THR A 176 -28.04 21.43 10.90
N LYS A 177 -29.23 21.13 11.45
CA LYS A 177 -29.95 19.89 11.13
C LYS A 177 -30.33 19.78 9.65
N SER A 178 -30.74 20.88 9.03
CA SER A 178 -31.10 20.90 7.60
C SER A 178 -29.88 20.66 6.69
N ASP A 179 -28.75 21.28 7.01
CA ASP A 179 -27.47 21.07 6.31
C ASP A 179 -26.98 19.62 6.47
N ARG A 180 -26.95 19.11 7.70
CA ARG A 180 -26.56 17.72 8.00
C ARG A 180 -27.41 16.70 7.24
N ILE A 181 -28.73 16.89 7.17
CA ILE A 181 -29.63 16.01 6.42
C ILE A 181 -29.35 16.09 4.90
N ALA A 182 -29.04 17.27 4.35
CA ALA A 182 -28.68 17.41 2.95
C ALA A 182 -27.36 16.70 2.61
N LYS A 183 -26.35 16.81 3.49
CA LYS A 183 -25.06 16.09 3.37
C LYS A 183 -25.26 14.57 3.43
N LEU A 184 -26.02 14.09 4.42
CA LEU A 184 -26.39 12.68 4.57
C LEU A 184 -27.08 12.13 3.30
N ALA A 185 -28.04 12.87 2.74
CA ALA A 185 -28.74 12.50 1.53
C ALA A 185 -27.83 12.47 0.29
N ARG A 186 -26.84 13.37 0.18
CA ARG A 186 -25.84 13.31 -0.89
C ARG A 186 -24.98 12.04 -0.78
N ILE A 187 -24.48 11.71 0.40
CA ILE A 187 -23.67 10.50 0.63
C ILE A 187 -24.49 9.24 0.30
N GLN A 188 -25.73 9.17 0.80
CA GLN A 188 -26.67 8.10 0.47
C GLN A 188 -26.92 7.98 -1.05
N SER A 189 -26.97 9.10 -1.79
CA SER A 189 -27.12 9.06 -3.26
C SER A 189 -25.91 8.47 -3.99
N VAL A 190 -24.69 8.68 -3.48
CA VAL A 190 -23.45 8.12 -4.05
C VAL A 190 -23.31 6.63 -3.73
N ALA A 191 -23.69 6.24 -2.51
CA ALA A 191 -23.81 4.83 -2.14
C ALA A 191 -24.86 4.11 -2.99
N LYS A 192 -26.04 4.70 -3.19
CA LYS A 192 -27.10 4.13 -4.03
C LYS A 192 -26.66 4.00 -5.49
N LYS A 193 -25.95 4.99 -6.06
CA LYS A 193 -25.35 4.89 -7.40
C LYS A 193 -24.42 3.69 -7.51
N SER A 194 -23.47 3.57 -6.59
CA SER A 194 -22.44 2.52 -6.59
C SER A 194 -23.04 1.12 -6.41
N TRP A 195 -24.03 1.01 -5.52
CA TRP A 195 -24.80 -0.21 -5.33
C TRP A 195 -25.66 -0.59 -6.55
N ASP A 196 -26.35 0.37 -7.18
CA ASP A 196 -27.15 0.11 -8.38
C ASP A 196 -26.29 -0.29 -9.59
N GLY A 197 -25.08 0.25 -9.71
CA GLY A 197 -24.09 -0.23 -10.67
C GLY A 197 -23.61 -1.65 -10.37
N TYR A 198 -23.30 -1.96 -9.11
CA TYR A 198 -22.97 -3.32 -8.68
C TYR A 198 -24.08 -4.32 -9.04
N LYS A 199 -25.33 -4.04 -8.65
CA LYS A 199 -26.52 -4.83 -9.04
C LYS A 199 -26.67 -5.03 -10.54
N ALA A 200 -26.34 -4.00 -11.34
CA ALA A 200 -26.54 -4.03 -12.78
C ALA A 200 -25.41 -4.73 -13.56
N LYS A 201 -24.21 -4.89 -12.97
CA LYS A 201 -22.98 -5.26 -13.70
C LYS A 201 -22.13 -6.36 -13.06
N ALA A 202 -22.13 -6.48 -11.74
CA ALA A 202 -21.24 -7.34 -10.96
C ALA A 202 -21.99 -8.16 -9.90
N TRP A 203 -23.31 -8.35 -10.06
CA TRP A 203 -24.13 -9.04 -9.06
C TRP A 203 -23.69 -10.50 -8.84
N LEU A 204 -23.39 -10.86 -7.60
CA LEU A 204 -22.75 -12.12 -7.16
C LEU A 204 -21.25 -12.28 -7.52
N HIS A 205 -20.67 -11.35 -8.27
CA HIS A 205 -19.21 -11.20 -8.38
C HIS A 205 -18.67 -10.40 -7.21
N ASP A 206 -17.39 -10.54 -6.90
CA ASP A 206 -16.80 -9.92 -5.72
C ASP A 206 -16.80 -8.39 -5.83
N GLU A 207 -16.38 -7.85 -6.98
CA GLU A 207 -16.13 -6.41 -7.14
C GLU A 207 -16.52 -5.85 -8.52
N LEU A 208 -16.91 -4.59 -8.54
CA LEU A 208 -17.33 -3.87 -9.75
C LEU A 208 -16.13 -3.20 -10.45
N ARG A 209 -16.11 -3.27 -11.78
CA ARG A 209 -15.33 -2.36 -12.62
C ARG A 209 -16.22 -1.24 -13.15
N PRO A 210 -16.17 -0.03 -12.54
CA PRO A 210 -17.26 0.93 -12.57
C PRO A 210 -17.23 1.88 -13.77
N GLU A 211 -16.20 1.85 -14.62
CA GLU A 211 -16.15 2.50 -15.93
C GLU A 211 -16.58 1.53 -17.04
N SER A 212 -15.92 0.37 -17.16
CA SER A 212 -16.25 -0.63 -18.18
C SER A 212 -17.61 -1.27 -17.96
N GLY A 213 -18.08 -1.32 -16.71
CA GLY A 213 -19.26 -2.08 -16.31
C GLY A 213 -19.00 -3.59 -16.40
N THR A 214 -17.80 -4.01 -16.03
CA THR A 214 -17.41 -5.42 -15.85
C THR A 214 -17.19 -5.72 -14.36
N PHE A 215 -16.45 -6.77 -14.02
CA PHE A 215 -16.19 -7.20 -12.64
C PHE A 215 -14.80 -7.83 -12.50
N ARG A 216 -14.36 -8.05 -11.25
CA ARG A 216 -13.23 -8.91 -10.91
C ARG A 216 -13.56 -9.73 -9.64
N ASP A 217 -12.94 -10.89 -9.51
CA ASP A 217 -13.23 -11.88 -8.46
C ASP A 217 -11.99 -12.30 -7.64
N PRO A 218 -11.34 -11.38 -6.89
CA PRO A 218 -10.17 -11.72 -6.06
C PRO A 218 -10.53 -12.53 -4.81
N PHE A 219 -11.73 -12.35 -4.24
CA PHE A 219 -12.16 -12.87 -2.95
C PHE A 219 -13.01 -14.14 -3.09
N ALA A 220 -12.47 -15.08 -3.86
CA ALA A 220 -13.00 -16.43 -4.08
C ALA A 220 -14.30 -16.54 -4.91
N HIS A 221 -14.80 -15.47 -5.52
CA HIS A 221 -16.07 -15.47 -6.29
C HIS A 221 -17.27 -15.84 -5.40
N TRP A 222 -17.38 -15.18 -4.26
CA TRP A 222 -18.48 -15.32 -3.30
C TRP A 222 -19.30 -14.04 -3.13
N GLY A 223 -18.93 -12.96 -3.81
CA GLY A 223 -19.68 -11.72 -3.84
C GLY A 223 -19.33 -10.78 -2.69
N ALA A 224 -18.04 -10.51 -2.44
CA ALA A 224 -17.58 -9.59 -1.39
C ALA A 224 -18.44 -8.31 -1.29
N THR A 225 -18.56 -7.54 -2.38
CA THR A 225 -19.39 -6.31 -2.39
C THR A 225 -20.87 -6.56 -2.06
N LEU A 226 -21.45 -7.73 -2.35
CA LEU A 226 -22.82 -8.08 -1.92
C LEU A 226 -22.90 -8.18 -0.39
N VAL A 227 -21.96 -8.91 0.22
CA VAL A 227 -21.97 -9.27 1.65
C VAL A 227 -21.51 -8.10 2.51
N ASP A 228 -20.43 -7.44 2.11
CA ASP A 228 -19.83 -6.32 2.83
C ASP A 228 -20.75 -5.08 2.80
N SER A 229 -21.61 -4.95 1.78
CA SER A 229 -22.62 -3.88 1.72
C SER A 229 -23.85 -4.12 2.61
N LEU A 230 -24.08 -5.32 3.14
CA LEU A 230 -25.35 -5.66 3.80
C LEU A 230 -25.69 -4.73 4.97
N ASP A 231 -24.73 -4.50 5.87
CA ASP A 231 -24.95 -3.62 7.02
C ASP A 231 -25.02 -2.15 6.59
N THR A 232 -24.25 -1.70 5.59
CA THR A 232 -24.37 -0.37 4.97
C THR A 232 -25.77 -0.12 4.43
N LEU A 233 -26.32 -1.04 3.64
CA LEU A 233 -27.69 -0.93 3.12
C LEU A 233 -28.70 -0.80 4.25
N TRP A 234 -28.51 -1.55 5.35
CA TRP A 234 -29.36 -1.43 6.52
C TRP A 234 -29.19 -0.09 7.25
N ILE A 235 -27.97 0.37 7.49
CA ILE A 235 -27.62 1.65 8.16
C ILE A 235 -28.15 2.85 7.36
N MET A 236 -28.00 2.80 6.03
CA MET A 236 -28.48 3.81 5.09
C MET A 236 -30.00 3.72 4.79
N GLY A 237 -30.73 2.82 5.45
CA GLY A 237 -32.18 2.70 5.31
C GLY A 237 -32.66 2.13 3.96
N LEU A 238 -31.76 1.58 3.15
CA LEU A 238 -32.03 0.94 1.85
C LEU A 238 -32.60 -0.47 2.05
N LYS A 239 -33.73 -0.57 2.76
CA LYS A 239 -34.28 -1.84 3.27
C LYS A 239 -34.75 -2.80 2.18
N GLU A 240 -35.23 -2.27 1.05
CA GLU A 240 -35.69 -3.08 -0.08
C GLU A 240 -34.51 -3.76 -0.78
N ASP A 241 -33.44 -2.99 -1.06
CA ASP A 241 -32.15 -3.49 -1.55
C ASP A 241 -31.52 -4.51 -0.60
N PHE A 242 -31.53 -4.23 0.71
CA PHE A 242 -31.08 -5.17 1.74
C PHE A 242 -31.87 -6.48 1.69
N GLU A 243 -33.21 -6.43 1.65
CA GLU A 243 -34.02 -7.66 1.57
C GLU A 243 -33.84 -8.40 0.24
N GLU A 244 -33.33 -7.76 -0.83
CA GLU A 244 -32.92 -8.45 -2.05
C GLU A 244 -31.55 -9.11 -1.91
N ALA A 245 -30.56 -8.39 -1.37
CA ALA A 245 -29.21 -8.90 -1.12
C ALA A 245 -29.21 -10.10 -0.15
N VAL A 246 -30.00 -10.06 0.92
CA VAL A 246 -30.15 -11.18 1.87
C VAL A 246 -30.73 -12.45 1.20
N LYS A 247 -31.51 -12.33 0.12
CA LYS A 247 -31.99 -13.47 -0.70
C LYS A 247 -30.98 -13.90 -1.78
N ALA A 248 -29.98 -13.07 -2.07
CA ALA A 248 -28.88 -13.40 -2.96
C ALA A 248 -27.76 -14.16 -2.20
N VAL A 249 -27.56 -13.85 -0.91
CA VAL A 249 -26.69 -14.62 0.01
C VAL A 249 -27.05 -16.10 0.07
N ASP A 250 -28.34 -16.46 -0.01
CA ASP A 250 -28.81 -17.85 -0.07
C ASP A 250 -28.29 -18.63 -1.31
N LYS A 251 -27.72 -17.95 -2.31
CA LYS A 251 -27.17 -18.54 -3.54
C LYS A 251 -25.66 -18.72 -3.50
N ILE A 252 -24.96 -18.11 -2.53
CA ILE A 252 -23.51 -18.26 -2.37
C ILE A 252 -23.24 -19.69 -1.87
N ASP A 253 -22.36 -20.43 -2.54
CA ASP A 253 -21.88 -21.72 -2.07
C ASP A 253 -20.44 -21.57 -1.56
N PHE A 254 -20.28 -21.41 -0.24
CA PHE A 254 -18.96 -21.29 0.37
C PHE A 254 -18.14 -22.59 0.28
N THR A 255 -18.74 -23.72 -0.10
CA THR A 255 -18.01 -24.99 -0.23
C THR A 255 -17.17 -25.09 -1.51
N THR A 256 -17.32 -24.19 -2.49
CA THR A 256 -16.55 -24.25 -3.74
C THR A 256 -16.09 -22.87 -4.20
N THR A 257 -14.94 -22.82 -4.89
CA THR A 257 -14.38 -21.61 -5.50
C THR A 257 -13.45 -21.98 -6.65
N PRO A 258 -13.30 -21.15 -7.71
CA PRO A 258 -12.24 -21.33 -8.70
C PRO A 258 -10.83 -21.31 -8.10
N ARG A 259 -10.61 -20.63 -6.95
CA ARG A 259 -9.31 -20.52 -6.29
C ARG A 259 -8.79 -21.88 -5.77
N ALA A 260 -7.47 -21.99 -5.63
CA ALA A 260 -6.84 -23.11 -4.93
C ALA A 260 -6.86 -22.95 -3.40
N ASP A 261 -6.98 -21.70 -2.96
CA ASP A 261 -6.73 -21.18 -1.62
C ASP A 261 -7.87 -20.24 -1.17
N ILE A 262 -8.05 -20.12 0.14
CA ILE A 262 -8.91 -19.10 0.77
C ILE A 262 -8.02 -18.17 1.60
N PRO A 263 -7.95 -16.86 1.32
CA PRO A 263 -7.24 -15.91 2.17
C PRO A 263 -8.03 -15.72 3.48
N LEU A 264 -7.55 -16.30 4.57
CA LEU A 264 -8.29 -16.44 5.83
C LEU A 264 -8.65 -15.09 6.45
N PHE A 265 -7.71 -14.14 6.44
CA PHE A 265 -7.88 -12.77 6.94
C PHE A 265 -9.00 -12.05 6.20
N GLU A 266 -8.82 -11.82 4.89
CA GLU A 266 -9.80 -11.17 4.01
C GLU A 266 -11.18 -11.83 4.11
N THR A 267 -11.24 -13.16 4.11
CA THR A 267 -12.51 -13.91 4.17
C THR A 267 -13.20 -13.78 5.52
N THR A 268 -12.43 -13.60 6.61
CA THR A 268 -12.96 -13.38 7.96
C THR A 268 -13.50 -11.96 8.11
N ILE A 269 -12.70 -10.95 7.76
CA ILE A 269 -13.07 -9.55 7.98
C ILE A 269 -14.24 -9.11 7.09
N ARG A 270 -14.26 -9.55 5.81
CA ARG A 270 -15.31 -9.28 4.81
C ARG A 270 -16.54 -10.15 5.06
N TYR A 271 -16.52 -11.40 4.59
CA TYR A 271 -17.72 -12.25 4.57
C TYR A 271 -18.24 -12.61 5.96
N LEU A 272 -17.39 -13.10 6.88
CA LEU A 272 -17.84 -13.46 8.23
C LEU A 272 -18.23 -12.19 9.02
N GLY A 273 -17.51 -11.08 8.84
CA GLY A 273 -17.86 -9.76 9.36
C GLY A 273 -19.24 -9.28 8.92
N GLY A 274 -19.44 -9.10 7.62
CA GLY A 274 -20.66 -8.58 7.01
C GLY A 274 -21.89 -9.41 7.34
N LEU A 275 -21.81 -10.75 7.28
CA LEU A 275 -22.92 -11.64 7.66
C LEU A 275 -23.32 -11.48 9.13
N LEU A 276 -22.35 -11.44 10.05
CA LEU A 276 -22.61 -11.33 11.49
C LEU A 276 -23.15 -9.94 11.88
N ALA A 277 -22.61 -8.87 11.30
CA ALA A 277 -23.08 -7.51 11.56
C ALA A 277 -24.46 -7.26 10.95
N ALA A 278 -24.71 -7.71 9.72
CA ALA A 278 -26.03 -7.63 9.09
C ALA A 278 -27.08 -8.39 9.91
N TYR A 279 -26.73 -9.55 10.49
CA TYR A 279 -27.61 -10.27 11.42
C TYR A 279 -27.86 -9.48 12.72
N ASP A 280 -26.84 -8.93 13.36
CA ASP A 280 -26.99 -8.15 14.60
C ASP A 280 -27.79 -6.85 14.39
N ILE A 281 -27.43 -6.04 13.38
CA ILE A 281 -28.01 -4.71 13.17
C ILE A 281 -29.42 -4.76 12.59
N SER A 282 -29.77 -5.86 11.91
CA SER A 282 -31.16 -6.18 11.55
C SER A 282 -32.03 -6.66 12.71
N GLY A 283 -31.49 -6.67 13.93
CA GLY A 283 -32.21 -7.14 15.13
C GLY A 283 -32.41 -8.64 15.16
N LYS A 284 -31.50 -9.41 14.54
CA LYS A 284 -31.53 -10.87 14.43
C LYS A 284 -32.75 -11.43 13.67
N LYS A 285 -33.33 -10.62 12.77
CA LYS A 285 -34.52 -10.97 11.97
C LYS A 285 -34.23 -12.02 10.89
N TYR A 286 -33.04 -12.04 10.31
CA TYR A 286 -32.71 -12.84 9.11
C TYR A 286 -31.75 -13.98 9.46
N LYS A 287 -32.30 -15.11 9.94
CA LYS A 287 -31.52 -16.26 10.44
C LYS A 287 -30.56 -16.85 9.40
N ASN A 288 -30.90 -16.78 8.11
CA ASN A 288 -30.06 -17.29 7.03
C ASN A 288 -28.66 -16.66 7.00
N LEU A 289 -28.51 -15.40 7.43
CA LEU A 289 -27.21 -14.74 7.58
C LEU A 289 -26.32 -15.42 8.64
N LEU A 290 -26.89 -15.78 9.80
CA LEU A 290 -26.17 -16.53 10.82
C LEU A 290 -25.89 -17.97 10.37
N ASP A 291 -26.82 -18.60 9.65
CA ASP A 291 -26.64 -19.96 9.13
C ASP A 291 -25.51 -20.01 8.10
N LYS A 292 -25.42 -19.02 7.20
CA LYS A 292 -24.30 -18.85 6.26
C LYS A 292 -22.99 -18.45 6.95
N ALA A 293 -23.04 -17.65 8.01
CA ALA A 293 -21.85 -17.36 8.83
C ALA A 293 -21.29 -18.63 9.51
N VAL A 294 -22.16 -19.54 9.97
CA VAL A 294 -21.76 -20.85 10.50
C VAL A 294 -21.24 -21.77 9.39
N GLU A 295 -21.89 -21.82 8.23
CA GLU A 295 -21.43 -22.58 7.06
C GLU A 295 -19.99 -22.22 6.68
N LEU A 296 -19.71 -20.93 6.50
CA LEU A 296 -18.37 -20.42 6.21
C LEU A 296 -17.38 -20.71 7.35
N ALA A 297 -17.76 -20.50 8.61
CA ALA A 297 -16.84 -20.68 9.73
C ALA A 297 -16.47 -22.15 10.01
N GLU A 298 -17.33 -23.12 9.66
CA GLU A 298 -16.96 -24.55 9.69
C GLU A 298 -15.89 -24.90 8.63
N ILE A 299 -15.76 -24.11 7.56
CA ILE A 299 -14.70 -24.21 6.56
C ILE A 299 -13.44 -23.50 7.06
N LEU A 300 -13.55 -22.25 7.50
CA LEU A 300 -12.42 -21.44 7.95
C LEU A 300 -11.72 -22.02 9.18
N ILE A 301 -12.45 -22.66 10.11
CA ILE A 301 -11.82 -23.32 11.27
C ILE A 301 -10.96 -24.54 10.85
N GLY A 302 -11.13 -25.07 9.64
CA GLY A 302 -10.27 -26.10 9.05
C GLY A 302 -8.81 -25.65 8.88
N ALA A 303 -8.56 -24.34 8.75
CA ALA A 303 -7.21 -23.78 8.70
C ALA A 303 -6.43 -23.92 10.03
N PHE A 304 -7.13 -24.20 11.14
CA PHE A 304 -6.57 -24.35 12.49
C PHE A 304 -6.30 -25.83 12.88
N ASP A 305 -6.45 -26.78 11.94
CA ASP A 305 -6.09 -28.19 12.12
C ASP A 305 -4.56 -28.41 11.97
N THR A 306 -3.80 -27.69 12.81
CA THR A 306 -2.34 -27.70 12.87
C THR A 306 -1.85 -28.14 14.26
N PRO A 307 -0.62 -28.67 14.39
CA PRO A 307 -0.08 -29.18 15.66
C PRO A 307 -0.14 -28.20 16.84
N ASN A 308 -0.06 -26.90 16.57
CA ASN A 308 -0.02 -25.83 17.58
C ASN A 308 -1.24 -24.88 17.54
N ARG A 309 -2.25 -25.16 16.71
CA ARG A 309 -3.48 -24.35 16.53
C ARG A 309 -3.30 -22.97 15.94
N MET A 310 -2.15 -22.69 15.34
CA MET A 310 -1.98 -21.48 14.55
C MET A 310 -2.47 -21.75 13.13
N PRO A 311 -3.16 -20.79 12.48
CA PRO A 311 -3.81 -21.05 11.20
C PRO A 311 -2.86 -21.04 10.01
N GLU A 312 -3.22 -21.78 8.96
CA GLU A 312 -2.78 -21.48 7.59
C GLU A 312 -3.50 -20.22 7.09
N THR A 313 -2.79 -19.12 6.82
CA THR A 313 -3.42 -17.85 6.41
C THR A 313 -3.92 -17.84 4.97
N TYR A 314 -3.41 -18.74 4.12
CA TYR A 314 -3.93 -19.06 2.79
C TYR A 314 -4.34 -20.54 2.77
N TYR A 315 -5.59 -20.81 3.12
CA TYR A 315 -6.07 -22.17 3.40
C TYR A 315 -6.41 -22.94 2.11
N TYR A 316 -5.64 -23.98 1.81
CA TYR A 316 -5.85 -24.89 0.68
C TYR A 316 -6.95 -25.92 0.98
N TRP A 317 -8.19 -25.45 0.93
CA TRP A 317 -9.44 -26.11 1.32
C TRP A 317 -9.79 -27.43 0.61
N ARG A 318 -9.17 -27.75 -0.54
CA ARG A 318 -9.56 -28.90 -1.36
C ARG A 318 -9.25 -30.23 -0.64
N PRO A 319 -10.14 -31.24 -0.63
CA PRO A 319 -9.99 -32.43 0.21
C PRO A 319 -8.65 -33.19 0.08
N ASP A 320 -8.07 -33.27 -1.12
CA ASP A 320 -6.77 -33.93 -1.35
C ASP A 320 -5.60 -33.23 -0.65
N PHE A 321 -5.70 -31.92 -0.41
CA PHE A 321 -4.74 -31.16 0.40
C PHE A 321 -5.15 -31.17 1.88
N ALA A 322 -6.38 -30.76 2.19
CA ALA A 322 -6.90 -30.65 3.55
C ALA A 322 -6.91 -31.97 4.36
N SER A 323 -6.77 -33.12 3.70
CA SER A 323 -6.65 -34.43 4.34
C SER A 323 -5.23 -34.82 4.76
N GLN A 324 -4.22 -33.99 4.49
CA GLN A 324 -2.81 -34.20 4.87
C GLN A 324 -2.52 -33.61 6.28
N HIS A 325 -1.25 -33.49 6.67
CA HIS A 325 -0.86 -32.85 7.94
C HIS A 325 -0.09 -31.56 7.66
N HIS A 326 -0.61 -30.43 8.13
CA HIS A 326 -0.07 -29.10 7.84
C HIS A 326 0.45 -28.38 9.09
N ARG A 327 1.05 -27.21 8.88
CA ARG A 327 1.50 -26.28 9.92
C ARG A 327 1.27 -24.85 9.42
N ALA A 328 1.04 -23.93 10.35
CA ALA A 328 1.15 -22.50 10.07
C ALA A 328 2.55 -22.14 9.52
N GLY A 329 2.62 -21.04 8.79
CA GLY A 329 3.86 -20.59 8.15
C GLY A 329 4.94 -20.14 9.15
N THR A 330 6.20 -20.24 8.74
CA THR A 330 7.36 -19.65 9.43
C THR A 330 7.52 -18.15 9.15
N ASN A 331 6.78 -17.62 8.17
CA ASN A 331 6.76 -16.20 7.81
C ASN A 331 5.31 -15.75 7.57
N VAL A 332 4.59 -15.53 8.66
CA VAL A 332 3.18 -15.08 8.68
C VAL A 332 3.12 -13.58 8.95
N VAL A 333 2.25 -12.89 8.23
CA VAL A 333 1.94 -11.47 8.45
C VAL A 333 1.19 -11.30 9.78
N LEU A 334 1.63 -10.37 10.63
CA LEU A 334 1.06 -10.16 11.96
C LEU A 334 -0.45 -9.88 11.92
N ALA A 335 -0.90 -9.01 11.00
CA ALA A 335 -2.32 -8.68 10.80
C ALA A 335 -3.16 -9.90 10.42
N GLU A 336 -2.66 -10.82 9.58
CA GLU A 336 -3.44 -11.95 9.05
C GLU A 336 -3.96 -12.90 10.15
N ILE A 337 -3.33 -12.92 11.33
CA ILE A 337 -3.74 -13.77 12.46
C ILE A 337 -4.24 -13.01 13.69
N GLY A 338 -3.76 -11.78 13.96
CA GLY A 338 -4.29 -10.99 15.07
C GLY A 338 -5.73 -10.52 14.82
N SER A 339 -6.05 -10.26 13.55
CA SER A 339 -7.30 -9.63 13.10
C SER A 339 -8.42 -10.63 12.76
N LEU A 340 -8.38 -11.83 13.34
CA LEU A 340 -9.45 -12.84 13.26
C LEU A 340 -10.35 -12.83 14.52
N SER A 341 -9.92 -12.13 15.57
CA SER A 341 -10.40 -12.40 16.93
C SER A 341 -11.81 -11.88 17.22
N VAL A 342 -12.23 -10.78 16.59
CA VAL A 342 -13.50 -10.08 16.90
C VAL A 342 -14.70 -10.81 16.26
N GLU A 343 -14.53 -11.35 15.04
CA GLU A 343 -15.53 -12.09 14.26
C GLU A 343 -15.79 -13.47 14.86
N PHE A 344 -14.73 -14.26 15.07
CA PHE A 344 -14.84 -15.59 15.67
C PHE A 344 -15.36 -15.52 17.11
N THR A 345 -15.02 -14.47 17.86
CA THR A 345 -15.63 -14.20 19.17
C THR A 345 -17.11 -13.87 19.04
N ARG A 346 -17.52 -13.06 18.06
CA ARG A 346 -18.94 -12.74 17.88
C ARG A 346 -19.74 -13.97 17.45
N LEU A 347 -19.21 -14.79 16.57
CA LEU A 347 -19.80 -16.06 16.18
C LEU A 347 -19.98 -16.99 17.40
N ALA A 348 -18.95 -17.13 18.25
CA ALA A 348 -19.04 -17.89 19.49
C ALA A 348 -20.13 -17.35 20.42
N GLN A 349 -20.27 -16.03 20.55
CA GLN A 349 -21.31 -15.39 21.38
C GLN A 349 -22.73 -15.61 20.85
N LEU A 350 -22.90 -15.78 19.53
CA LEU A 350 -24.21 -15.96 18.88
C LEU A 350 -24.63 -17.43 18.76
N THR A 351 -23.67 -18.35 18.67
CA THR A 351 -23.89 -19.80 18.54
C THR A 351 -23.83 -20.53 19.89
N GLY A 352 -23.00 -20.06 20.82
CA GLY A 352 -22.60 -20.79 22.03
C GLY A 352 -21.38 -21.71 21.83
N GLU A 353 -20.90 -21.88 20.59
CA GLU A 353 -19.82 -22.81 20.25
C GLU A 353 -18.44 -22.25 20.63
N HIS A 354 -17.87 -22.74 21.73
CA HIS A 354 -16.61 -22.23 22.27
C HIS A 354 -15.40 -22.44 21.35
N LYS A 355 -15.41 -23.41 20.44
CA LYS A 355 -14.29 -23.69 19.52
C LYS A 355 -13.85 -22.47 18.68
N TYR A 356 -14.79 -21.60 18.31
CA TYR A 356 -14.49 -20.40 17.55
C TYR A 356 -13.70 -19.39 18.38
N TYR A 357 -14.05 -19.24 19.66
CA TYR A 357 -13.30 -18.40 20.60
C TYR A 357 -11.94 -19.04 20.97
N ASP A 358 -11.89 -20.36 21.15
CA ASP A 358 -10.67 -21.12 21.46
C ASP A 358 -9.55 -20.88 20.43
N ALA A 359 -9.89 -20.99 19.14
CA ALA A 359 -8.98 -20.80 18.02
C ALA A 359 -8.24 -19.45 18.08
N VAL A 360 -8.98 -18.36 18.29
CA VAL A 360 -8.41 -16.98 18.34
C VAL A 360 -7.87 -16.57 19.70
N ALA A 361 -8.34 -17.19 20.79
CA ALA A 361 -7.77 -17.03 22.12
C ALA A 361 -6.31 -17.53 22.15
N ARG A 362 -6.03 -18.68 21.53
CA ARG A 362 -4.67 -19.25 21.44
C ARG A 362 -3.68 -18.37 20.70
N ILE A 363 -4.08 -17.74 19.60
CA ILE A 363 -3.24 -16.77 18.86
C ILE A 363 -2.88 -15.62 19.81
N THR A 364 -3.88 -15.06 20.50
CA THR A 364 -3.68 -13.91 21.39
C THR A 364 -2.97 -14.27 22.70
N ASP A 365 -2.92 -15.55 23.10
CA ASP A 365 -2.05 -16.03 24.19
C ASP A 365 -0.57 -16.04 23.74
N ASN A 366 -0.30 -16.48 22.50
CA ASN A 366 1.05 -16.47 21.92
C ASN A 366 1.57 -15.04 21.64
N LEU A 367 0.68 -14.11 21.26
CA LEU A 367 1.02 -12.69 21.14
C LEU A 367 1.42 -12.11 22.50
N GLU A 368 0.62 -12.33 23.56
CA GLU A 368 0.93 -11.88 24.92
C GLU A 368 2.28 -12.44 25.42
N GLU A 369 2.57 -13.73 25.18
CA GLU A 369 3.86 -14.33 25.53
C GLU A 369 5.05 -13.73 24.75
N LEU A 370 4.89 -13.41 23.46
CA LEU A 370 5.96 -12.82 22.65
C LEU A 370 6.20 -11.34 22.98
N GLN A 371 5.17 -10.58 23.39
CA GLN A 371 5.21 -9.11 23.44
C GLN A 371 6.36 -8.53 24.27
N GLY A 372 6.68 -9.15 25.42
CA GLY A 372 7.77 -8.74 26.30
C GLY A 372 9.16 -9.28 25.90
N LYS A 373 9.24 -10.10 24.85
CA LYS A 373 10.46 -10.80 24.40
C LYS A 373 10.99 -10.29 23.05
N THR A 374 10.30 -9.37 22.39
CA THR A 374 10.74 -8.79 21.12
C THR A 374 11.86 -7.77 21.31
N VAL A 375 12.54 -7.39 20.22
CA VAL A 375 13.59 -6.36 20.25
C VAL A 375 13.03 -4.96 20.57
N VAL A 376 11.73 -4.75 20.40
CA VAL A 376 10.99 -3.54 20.79
C VAL A 376 9.87 -3.94 21.77
N PRO A 377 10.18 -4.18 23.06
CA PRO A 377 9.21 -4.70 24.03
C PRO A 377 7.93 -3.86 24.08
N GLY A 378 6.78 -4.54 23.99
CA GLY A 378 5.47 -3.92 23.80
C GLY A 378 4.95 -4.00 22.36
N MET A 379 5.81 -4.21 21.36
CA MET A 379 5.43 -4.35 19.95
C MET A 379 5.85 -5.69 19.35
N TRP A 380 5.15 -6.12 18.31
CA TRP A 380 5.50 -7.30 17.52
C TRP A 380 6.07 -6.89 16.15
N PRO A 381 7.01 -7.68 15.59
CA PRO A 381 7.49 -7.46 14.23
C PRO A 381 6.38 -7.75 13.21
N VAL A 382 6.47 -7.14 12.03
CA VAL A 382 5.49 -7.32 10.94
C VAL A 382 5.37 -8.80 10.49
N TYR A 383 6.45 -9.59 10.59
CA TYR A 383 6.47 -11.01 10.26
C TYR A 383 6.88 -11.87 11.45
N ILE A 384 6.11 -12.92 11.72
CA ILE A 384 6.31 -13.89 12.82
C ILE A 384 6.27 -15.34 12.34
N ASP A 385 7.07 -16.18 12.99
CA ASP A 385 7.02 -17.64 12.84
C ASP A 385 5.89 -18.19 13.70
N ALA A 386 4.82 -18.62 13.03
CA ALA A 386 3.65 -19.22 13.66
C ALA A 386 3.66 -20.76 13.61
N SER A 387 4.68 -21.39 13.01
CA SER A 387 4.74 -22.85 12.75
C SER A 387 4.87 -23.73 14.01
N GLY A 388 5.26 -23.11 15.13
CA GLY A 388 5.56 -23.76 16.40
C GLY A 388 6.75 -24.73 16.34
N CYS A 389 7.63 -24.60 15.35
CA CYS A 389 8.65 -25.61 15.02
C CYS A 389 10.07 -25.04 14.89
N GLY A 390 10.81 -25.00 16.00
CA GLY A 390 12.17 -24.49 16.05
C GLY A 390 13.18 -25.41 15.34
N SER A 391 13.89 -24.86 14.36
CA SER A 391 14.92 -25.58 13.59
C SER A 391 16.29 -25.52 14.27
N ARG A 392 16.89 -26.68 14.59
CA ARG A 392 18.33 -26.73 14.90
C ARG A 392 19.16 -26.49 13.64
N LEU A 393 20.15 -25.59 13.72
CA LEU A 393 21.26 -25.57 12.77
C LEU A 393 22.12 -26.83 12.94
N PRO A 394 22.35 -27.64 11.88
CA PRO A 394 23.16 -28.85 11.97
C PRO A 394 24.65 -28.49 12.09
N GLY A 395 25.13 -28.40 13.33
CA GLY A 395 26.54 -28.10 13.64
C GLY A 395 26.81 -27.71 15.09
N MET A 396 25.80 -27.21 15.81
CA MET A 396 25.91 -26.95 17.25
C MET A 396 25.59 -28.23 18.03
N SER A 397 26.64 -28.97 18.43
CA SER A 397 26.52 -29.95 19.50
C SER A 397 26.06 -29.24 20.78
N ALA A 398 25.20 -29.90 21.58
CA ALA A 398 24.97 -29.45 22.95
C ALA A 398 26.33 -29.36 23.65
N GLN A 399 26.64 -28.21 24.24
CA GLN A 399 27.86 -28.04 25.01
C GLN A 399 27.71 -28.87 26.28
N GLU A 400 28.45 -29.98 26.36
CA GLU A 400 28.68 -30.64 27.64
C GLU A 400 29.27 -29.61 28.62
N PRO A 401 28.80 -29.56 29.88
CA PRO A 401 29.32 -28.60 30.84
C PRO A 401 30.82 -28.86 31.02
N LEU A 402 31.63 -27.81 30.83
CA LEU A 402 33.10 -27.89 30.85
C LEU A 402 33.59 -28.57 32.12
N THR A 403 34.03 -29.81 32.01
CA THR A 403 34.69 -30.56 33.08
C THR A 403 36.08 -30.00 33.28
N VAL A 404 36.25 -29.23 34.36
CA VAL A 404 37.56 -28.73 34.80
C VAL A 404 38.43 -29.94 35.18
N PRO A 405 39.66 -30.08 34.66
CA PRO A 405 40.52 -31.21 35.01
C PRO A 405 40.94 -31.19 36.49
N ASP A 406 40.77 -32.33 37.17
CA ASP A 406 41.34 -32.61 38.48
C ASP A 406 42.87 -32.76 38.38
N ASP A 407 43.64 -31.67 38.53
CA ASP A 407 45.01 -31.70 39.12
C ASP A 407 45.63 -30.30 39.33
N TYR A 408 45.06 -29.48 40.22
CA TYR A 408 45.78 -28.32 40.81
C TYR A 408 45.46 -28.12 42.30
N LEU A 409 46.03 -29.02 43.12
CA LEU A 409 46.01 -28.93 44.59
C LEU A 409 46.92 -27.81 45.11
N ALA A 410 46.37 -26.84 45.86
CA ALA A 410 47.03 -26.19 47.02
C ALA A 410 46.13 -25.14 47.72
N ASP A 411 45.39 -25.56 48.74
CA ASP A 411 44.92 -24.72 49.87
C ASP A 411 46.13 -24.17 50.68
N PRO A 412 46.03 -23.18 51.62
CA PRO A 412 44.89 -22.99 52.54
C PRO A 412 44.51 -21.54 52.99
N VAL A 413 43.33 -21.41 53.64
CA VAL A 413 43.12 -20.97 55.07
C VAL A 413 41.77 -20.23 55.29
N SER A 414 40.83 -20.91 55.96
CA SER A 414 39.74 -20.39 56.82
C SER A 414 38.60 -19.52 56.18
N THR A 415 37.33 -19.60 56.60
CA THR A 415 36.70 -20.43 57.66
C THR A 415 35.23 -20.78 57.32
N GLU A 416 34.80 -21.93 57.82
CA GLU A 416 33.46 -22.54 57.75
C GLU A 416 32.46 -21.94 58.79
N PRO A 417 31.15 -22.33 58.90
CA PRO A 417 30.61 -23.69 58.72
C PRO A 417 29.22 -23.93 58.04
N GLU A 418 29.14 -25.12 57.43
CA GLU A 418 28.07 -26.14 57.43
C GLU A 418 26.55 -25.79 57.40
N ALA A 419 25.98 -25.97 56.21
CA ALA A 419 25.02 -27.05 55.86
C ALA A 419 23.83 -27.44 56.78
N ALA A 420 22.63 -27.45 56.19
CA ALA A 420 21.59 -28.47 56.43
C ALA A 420 20.67 -28.69 55.20
N LYS A 421 20.36 -29.97 54.91
CA LYS A 421 19.38 -30.48 53.94
C LYS A 421 18.98 -31.90 54.39
N PRO A 422 17.86 -32.50 53.92
CA PRO A 422 16.67 -31.94 53.27
C PRO A 422 15.36 -32.40 53.97
N THR A 423 14.18 -31.97 53.49
CA THR A 423 13.08 -32.91 53.20
C THR A 423 12.07 -32.35 52.18
N SER A 424 11.06 -33.15 51.85
CA SER A 424 10.17 -33.06 50.69
C SER A 424 8.97 -32.11 50.83
N THR A 425 8.21 -32.03 49.73
CA THR A 425 6.76 -31.70 49.63
C THR A 425 6.31 -30.32 50.10
N GLU A 426 5.73 -29.56 49.16
CA GLU A 426 4.32 -29.18 49.30
C GLU A 426 3.66 -28.99 47.92
N GLU A 427 2.38 -29.35 47.80
CA GLU A 427 1.56 -29.14 46.62
C GLU A 427 0.79 -27.80 46.72
N LEU A 428 0.19 -27.37 45.60
CA LEU A 428 -0.74 -26.25 45.57
C LEU A 428 -1.94 -26.50 46.50
N SER A 429 -2.36 -25.48 47.27
CA SER A 429 -3.61 -25.51 48.03
C SER A 429 -4.63 -24.51 47.45
N PRO A 430 -5.85 -24.94 47.09
CA PRO A 430 -6.78 -24.10 46.34
C PRO A 430 -7.80 -23.37 47.24
N ASN A 431 -7.77 -22.04 47.26
CA ASN A 431 -8.96 -21.17 47.42
C ASN A 431 -8.58 -19.69 47.22
N GLY A 432 -9.43 -18.93 46.52
CA GLY A 432 -9.15 -17.52 46.24
C GLY A 432 -9.37 -16.57 47.43
N LYS A 433 -8.79 -15.36 47.31
CA LYS A 433 -8.91 -14.17 48.19
C LYS A 433 -7.99 -14.11 49.44
N LYS A 434 -6.79 -13.55 49.24
CA LYS A 434 -6.39 -12.33 49.98
C LYS A 434 -5.24 -11.57 49.30
N TYR A 435 -5.32 -10.24 49.31
CA TYR A 435 -4.17 -9.37 49.10
C TYR A 435 -3.41 -9.17 50.42
N VAL A 436 -2.10 -9.00 50.32
CA VAL A 436 -1.26 -8.28 51.29
C VAL A 436 -0.35 -7.36 50.46
N PRO A 437 -0.33 -6.04 50.70
CA PRO A 437 0.51 -5.12 49.94
C PRO A 437 1.96 -5.12 50.43
N LEU A 438 2.87 -4.63 49.57
CA LEU A 438 4.23 -4.22 49.93
C LEU A 438 4.47 -2.80 49.37
N ASP A 439 5.30 -2.03 50.07
CA ASP A 439 5.19 -0.57 50.07
C ASP A 439 5.77 0.13 48.83
N LEU A 440 5.10 1.22 48.43
CA LEU A 440 5.63 2.22 47.50
C LEU A 440 6.38 3.32 48.29
N PRO A 441 7.48 3.88 47.76
CA PRO A 441 8.16 5.02 48.35
C PRO A 441 7.27 6.29 48.34
N GLU A 442 7.53 7.23 49.24
CA GLU A 442 6.70 8.44 49.38
C GLU A 442 6.67 9.29 48.08
N PRO A 443 5.50 9.81 47.68
CA PRO A 443 5.38 10.60 46.46
C PRO A 443 6.02 11.99 46.60
N VAL A 444 6.80 12.38 45.59
CA VAL A 444 7.42 13.71 45.50
C VAL A 444 6.34 14.80 45.48
N ARG A 445 6.36 15.68 46.49
CA ARG A 445 5.45 16.83 46.54
C ARG A 445 5.95 17.95 45.64
N LEU A 446 5.31 18.11 44.48
CA LEU A 446 5.37 19.35 43.72
C LEU A 446 4.31 20.32 44.24
N TYR A 447 4.70 21.56 44.50
CA TYR A 447 3.82 22.61 45.03
C TYR A 447 3.01 23.26 43.90
N GLN A 448 1.78 23.68 44.19
CA GLN A 448 1.06 24.61 43.33
C GLN A 448 1.64 26.03 43.50
N GLU A 449 2.12 26.62 42.41
CA GLU A 449 2.09 28.08 42.25
C GLU A 449 0.83 28.46 41.47
N SER A 450 0.24 29.61 41.80
CA SER A 450 -1.06 30.05 41.30
C SER A 450 -0.98 31.33 40.46
N ASP A 451 -2.04 31.56 39.69
CA ASP A 451 -2.47 32.87 39.18
C ASP A 451 -1.55 33.63 38.19
N ALA A 452 -1.67 33.27 36.91
CA ALA A 452 -1.30 34.13 35.78
C ALA A 452 -2.48 34.33 34.81
N ALA A 453 -3.25 35.40 35.08
CA ALA A 453 -4.30 36.07 34.30
C ALA A 453 -4.80 35.50 32.94
N SER A 454 -6.13 35.53 32.79
CA SER A 454 -6.84 35.21 31.54
C SER A 454 -6.64 36.21 30.39
N THR A 455 -6.42 35.71 29.18
CA THR A 455 -6.92 36.33 27.93
C THR A 455 -7.49 35.29 26.98
N ALA A 456 -8.81 35.21 26.87
CA ALA A 456 -9.46 34.38 25.85
C ALA A 456 -9.30 35.04 24.47
N LYS A 457 -8.47 34.45 23.59
CA LYS A 457 -8.45 34.84 22.17
C LYS A 457 -9.62 34.18 21.44
N LYS A 458 -10.52 35.02 20.97
CA LYS A 458 -11.64 34.68 20.10
C LYS A 458 -11.09 34.39 18.69
N TYR A 459 -11.47 33.26 18.09
CA TYR A 459 -11.14 33.00 16.68
C TYR A 459 -11.87 34.01 15.79
N GLU A 460 -11.15 34.54 14.80
CA GLU A 460 -11.72 35.25 13.64
C GLU A 460 -11.55 34.35 12.41
N PRO A 461 -12.52 34.31 11.48
CA PRO A 461 -12.39 33.55 10.24
C PRO A 461 -11.22 34.06 9.38
N LEU A 462 -10.53 33.15 8.69
CA LEU A 462 -9.54 33.53 7.69
C LEU A 462 -10.25 33.97 6.40
N ASP A 463 -10.11 35.24 6.03
CA ASP A 463 -10.44 35.71 4.69
C ASP A 463 -9.53 35.02 3.65
N LEU A 464 -10.11 34.67 2.50
CA LEU A 464 -9.41 34.03 1.40
C LEU A 464 -8.47 35.03 0.71
N PRO A 465 -7.18 34.70 0.48
CA PRO A 465 -6.30 35.55 -0.32
C PRO A 465 -6.69 35.48 -1.81
N ASP A 466 -6.75 36.64 -2.46
CA ASP A 466 -6.98 36.75 -3.91
C ASP A 466 -5.91 35.99 -4.73
N PRO A 467 -6.27 35.48 -5.93
CA PRO A 467 -5.35 34.72 -6.77
C PRO A 467 -4.18 35.59 -7.24
N VAL A 468 -2.97 35.23 -6.79
CA VAL A 468 -1.72 35.94 -7.07
C VAL A 468 -1.45 35.97 -8.58
N ARG A 469 -1.37 37.17 -9.15
CA ARG A 469 -0.84 37.36 -10.51
C ARG A 469 0.67 37.17 -10.51
N LEU A 470 1.14 36.31 -11.41
CA LEU A 470 2.56 36.24 -11.76
C LEU A 470 2.97 37.58 -12.39
N TYR A 471 4.04 38.19 -11.84
CA TYR A 471 4.79 39.26 -12.50
C TYR A 471 6.02 38.65 -13.18
N GLN A 472 6.47 39.29 -14.26
CA GLN A 472 7.51 38.76 -15.13
C GLN A 472 8.59 39.82 -15.39
N ASP A 473 9.84 39.36 -15.42
CA ASP A 473 11.08 39.97 -15.94
C ASP A 473 11.67 41.24 -15.28
N ASP A 474 13.00 41.15 -15.08
CA ASP A 474 14.08 42.16 -15.15
C ASP A 474 14.04 43.42 -14.23
N ASP A 475 15.16 43.97 -13.73
CA ASP A 475 16.56 43.89 -14.20
C ASP A 475 17.59 44.27 -13.09
N ILE A 476 18.89 44.22 -13.43
CA ILE A 476 20.00 45.11 -12.97
C ILE A 476 20.77 44.82 -11.65
N VAL A 477 22.02 44.33 -11.87
CA VAL A 477 23.32 44.70 -11.24
C VAL A 477 23.81 44.09 -9.91
N ARG A 478 24.99 43.45 -10.00
CA ARG A 478 26.02 43.32 -8.93
C ARG A 478 27.13 44.36 -9.12
N PRO A 479 27.75 44.86 -8.04
CA PRO A 479 29.20 45.15 -8.12
C PRO A 479 30.01 44.88 -6.83
N GLY A 480 31.31 44.60 -7.02
CA GLY A 480 32.37 44.98 -6.06
C GLY A 480 32.74 43.97 -4.97
N ALA A 481 33.90 43.32 -5.13
CA ALA A 481 34.55 42.57 -4.06
C ALA A 481 35.50 43.46 -3.22
N LYS A 482 35.73 43.08 -1.96
CA LYS A 482 36.94 43.42 -1.18
C LYS A 482 37.29 42.29 -0.22
N GLU A 483 38.56 41.89 -0.21
CA GLU A 483 39.16 41.01 0.79
C GLU A 483 39.95 41.86 1.80
N GLU A 484 39.90 41.55 3.11
CA GLU A 484 40.93 42.05 4.04
C GLU A 484 41.11 41.16 5.30
N TRP A 485 41.82 40.05 5.10
CA TRP A 485 42.88 39.48 5.95
C TRP A 485 42.72 39.41 7.51
N ILE A 486 42.57 38.15 7.98
CA ILE A 486 43.28 37.51 9.12
C ILE A 486 43.10 38.08 10.56
N LYS A 487 42.60 37.20 11.44
CA LYS A 487 43.24 36.90 12.75
C LYS A 487 43.00 35.44 13.17
N GLN A 488 43.99 34.82 13.82
CA GLN A 488 43.98 33.42 14.27
C GLN A 488 44.08 33.30 15.80
N GLY A 489 43.65 32.15 16.33
CA GLY A 489 43.86 31.69 17.71
C GLY A 489 42.59 31.68 18.56
N THR A 490 42.29 30.65 19.36
CA THR A 490 42.92 29.34 19.59
C THR A 490 41.82 28.34 19.95
N ALA A 491 41.65 27.17 19.30
CA ALA A 491 42.57 26.03 19.26
C ALA A 491 42.74 25.31 20.61
N GLY A 492 41.75 24.48 20.98
CA GLY A 492 41.91 23.38 21.94
C GLY A 492 41.95 22.04 21.20
N LYS A 493 43.04 21.28 21.32
CA LYS A 493 43.24 19.95 20.70
C LYS A 493 43.81 18.97 21.72
N ALA A 494 43.27 17.75 21.79
CA ALA A 494 44.01 16.49 22.04
C ALA A 494 43.07 15.27 22.05
N GLN A 495 43.46 14.07 21.62
CA GLN A 495 44.39 13.71 20.52
C GLN A 495 44.17 12.23 20.13
N ILE A 496 44.30 11.88 18.85
CA ILE A 496 44.30 10.47 18.40
C ILE A 496 45.73 9.94 18.43
N LYS A 497 45.92 8.72 18.98
CA LYS A 497 47.14 7.90 19.01
C LYS A 497 46.74 6.42 19.20
N ASN A 498 47.41 5.41 18.63
CA ASN A 498 48.55 5.38 17.70
C ASN A 498 48.21 4.52 16.47
N TRP A 499 48.86 4.78 15.35
CA TRP A 499 48.92 3.90 14.18
C TRP A 499 50.40 3.64 13.87
N ASP A 500 50.89 2.43 14.11
CA ASP A 500 52.27 2.02 13.82
C ASP A 500 52.31 1.11 12.59
N SER A 501 53.09 1.51 11.59
CA SER A 501 53.03 0.91 10.25
C SER A 501 54.08 -0.19 10.02
N LYS A 502 53.63 -1.41 9.74
CA LYS A 502 54.40 -2.43 9.01
C LYS A 502 53.51 -3.14 7.96
N PRO A 503 54.08 -3.61 6.83
CA PRO A 503 53.30 -3.96 5.64
C PRO A 503 52.64 -5.34 5.73
N VAL A 504 51.46 -5.47 5.13
CA VAL A 504 50.78 -6.75 4.92
C VAL A 504 51.33 -7.43 3.66
N GLU A 505 51.81 -8.66 3.80
CA GLU A 505 52.30 -9.46 2.66
C GLU A 505 51.13 -9.98 1.81
N LYS A 506 51.24 -9.83 0.48
CA LYS A 506 50.32 -10.46 -0.48
C LYS A 506 50.59 -11.96 -0.55
N ARG A 507 49.84 -12.78 0.21
CA ARG A 507 49.87 -14.24 0.05
C ARG A 507 49.15 -14.61 -1.26
N ARG A 508 49.94 -14.92 -2.30
CA ARG A 508 49.44 -15.37 -3.61
C ARG A 508 48.77 -16.74 -3.46
N LEU A 509 47.69 -16.97 -4.21
CA LEU A 509 47.29 -18.31 -4.60
C LEU A 509 48.34 -18.83 -5.60
N HIS A 510 48.95 -19.97 -5.29
CA HIS A 510 49.70 -20.74 -6.28
C HIS A 510 48.75 -21.69 -6.97
N ILE A 511 48.57 -21.49 -8.27
CA ILE A 511 48.18 -22.56 -9.20
C ILE A 511 49.46 -23.35 -9.50
N ASP A 512 49.36 -24.68 -9.55
CA ASP A 512 50.43 -25.56 -9.99
C ASP A 512 49.87 -26.48 -11.09
N GLU A 513 50.37 -26.33 -12.32
CA GLU A 513 49.85 -26.99 -13.51
C GLU A 513 50.70 -28.22 -13.85
N SER A 514 50.32 -29.40 -13.35
CA SER A 514 50.90 -30.67 -13.83
C SER A 514 49.99 -31.89 -13.65
N GLU A 515 49.10 -32.13 -14.62
CA GLU A 515 49.10 -33.38 -15.43
C GLU A 515 47.97 -33.33 -16.49
N GLU A 516 48.34 -33.46 -17.77
CA GLU A 516 47.40 -33.49 -18.89
C GLU A 516 46.81 -34.90 -19.17
N PRO A 517 45.65 -35.00 -19.85
CA PRO A 517 44.80 -36.18 -19.80
C PRO A 517 45.25 -37.34 -20.71
N LYS A 518 44.93 -38.56 -20.29
CA LYS A 518 44.96 -39.76 -21.15
C LYS A 518 43.55 -40.27 -21.42
N THR A 519 43.01 -39.91 -22.58
CA THR A 519 41.78 -40.50 -23.12
C THR A 519 41.97 -41.98 -23.48
N THR A 520 41.08 -42.87 -23.02
CA THR A 520 40.70 -44.10 -23.75
C THR A 520 39.38 -44.66 -23.23
N LEU A 521 38.61 -45.31 -24.10
CA LEU A 521 37.27 -45.80 -23.79
C LEU A 521 37.28 -47.12 -23.01
N SER A 522 36.37 -47.26 -22.04
CA SER A 522 35.83 -48.57 -21.65
C SER A 522 34.45 -48.42 -21.01
N ALA A 523 33.40 -48.89 -21.69
CA ALA A 523 32.05 -48.93 -21.12
C ALA A 523 31.88 -50.22 -20.29
N LYS A 524 31.57 -50.08 -19.00
CA LYS A 524 31.07 -51.18 -18.17
C LYS A 524 29.89 -50.73 -17.31
N SER A 525 28.79 -51.46 -17.45
CA SER A 525 27.61 -51.32 -16.62
C SER A 525 27.88 -51.77 -15.18
N ALA A 526 27.49 -50.95 -14.22
CA ALA A 526 27.29 -51.30 -12.82
C ALA A 526 25.95 -50.68 -12.37
N ASN A 527 25.36 -51.23 -11.31
CA ASN A 527 24.00 -50.87 -10.89
C ASN A 527 23.90 -49.41 -10.40
N PRO A 528 22.74 -48.75 -10.53
CA PRO A 528 22.48 -47.50 -9.82
C PRO A 528 22.48 -47.75 -8.31
N ASP A 529 23.15 -46.88 -7.56
CA ASP A 529 23.08 -46.86 -6.11
C ASP A 529 21.64 -46.58 -5.63
N PRO A 530 21.26 -47.02 -4.41
CA PRO A 530 20.00 -46.62 -3.80
C PRO A 530 19.91 -45.09 -3.74
N LEU A 531 18.72 -44.54 -4.05
CA LEU A 531 18.43 -43.13 -3.82
C LEU A 531 18.79 -42.78 -2.36
N PRO A 532 19.41 -41.61 -2.11
CA PRO A 532 19.68 -41.18 -0.75
C PRO A 532 18.36 -41.18 0.04
N PRO A 533 18.37 -41.58 1.33
CA PRO A 533 17.17 -41.53 2.14
C PRO A 533 16.60 -40.11 2.14
N LYS A 534 15.28 -39.98 2.28
CA LYS A 534 14.67 -38.69 2.63
C LYS A 534 15.49 -38.07 3.78
N PRO A 535 15.76 -36.76 3.78
CA PRO A 535 16.31 -36.11 4.97
C PRO A 535 15.40 -36.47 6.14
N ALA A 536 15.98 -37.04 7.20
CA ALA A 536 15.23 -37.42 8.38
C ALA A 536 14.51 -36.19 8.94
N ASP A 537 13.27 -36.36 9.40
CA ASP A 537 12.43 -35.26 9.86
C ASP A 537 13.20 -34.42 10.88
N GLN A 538 13.47 -33.15 10.53
CA GLN A 538 14.27 -32.26 11.36
C GLN A 538 13.55 -32.08 12.70
N GLU A 539 14.15 -32.61 13.77
CA GLU A 539 13.45 -32.84 15.05
C GLU A 539 12.80 -31.55 15.56
N CYS A 540 11.49 -31.48 15.46
CA CYS A 540 10.72 -30.26 15.62
C CYS A 540 10.64 -29.87 17.10
N ILE A 541 11.48 -28.92 17.51
CA ILE A 541 11.46 -28.40 18.88
C ILE A 541 10.23 -27.49 19.03
N PRO A 542 9.32 -27.74 19.99
CA PRO A 542 8.19 -26.85 20.22
C PRO A 542 8.66 -25.44 20.60
N GLN A 543 8.15 -24.43 19.91
CA GLN A 543 8.34 -23.01 20.21
C GLN A 543 7.00 -22.27 20.18
N GLY A 544 6.90 -21.15 20.90
CA GLY A 544 5.84 -20.16 20.67
C GLY A 544 6.16 -19.29 19.45
N PHE A 545 5.50 -18.14 19.30
CA PHE A 545 5.87 -17.17 18.27
C PHE A 545 7.29 -16.61 18.49
N VAL A 546 8.00 -16.40 17.37
CA VAL A 546 9.28 -15.68 17.28
C VAL A 546 9.28 -14.79 16.03
N SER A 547 10.24 -13.86 15.90
CA SER A 547 10.41 -13.11 14.64
C SER A 547 10.88 -14.02 13.52
N SER A 548 10.30 -13.90 12.32
CA SER A 548 10.71 -14.69 11.14
C SER A 548 12.10 -14.32 10.59
N SER A 549 12.61 -13.14 10.93
CA SER A 549 13.76 -12.55 10.25
C SER A 549 15.03 -12.56 11.11
N SER A 550 15.99 -13.41 10.73
CA SER A 550 17.35 -13.41 11.27
C SER A 550 18.22 -12.24 10.80
N TYR A 551 17.70 -11.33 9.97
CA TYR A 551 18.46 -10.22 9.37
C TYR A 551 18.03 -8.84 9.89
N GLY A 552 16.80 -8.71 10.36
CA GLY A 552 16.25 -7.48 10.93
C GLY A 552 14.73 -7.46 10.92
N SER A 553 14.12 -6.78 11.88
CA SER A 553 12.67 -6.70 12.06
C SER A 553 12.15 -5.28 11.80
N GLU A 554 11.06 -5.16 11.04
CA GLU A 554 10.31 -3.90 10.90
C GLU A 554 9.13 -3.90 11.89
N PHE A 555 8.90 -2.74 12.52
CA PHE A 555 7.80 -2.47 13.44
C PHE A 555 7.06 -1.22 12.97
N THR A 556 5.73 -1.26 12.88
CA THR A 556 4.91 -0.13 12.43
C THR A 556 3.47 -0.25 12.96
N LEU A 557 2.65 0.75 12.62
CA LEU A 557 1.18 0.72 12.73
C LEU A 557 0.49 0.86 11.35
N GLY A 558 1.23 0.76 10.25
CA GLY A 558 0.65 0.63 8.92
C GLY A 558 0.42 -0.83 8.51
N GLY A 559 0.22 -1.00 7.20
CA GLY A 559 0.03 -2.27 6.49
C GLY A 559 0.79 -3.45 7.08
N MET A 560 0.13 -4.63 7.12
CA MET A 560 0.64 -5.90 7.65
C MET A 560 0.72 -5.99 9.20
N SER A 561 0.32 -4.95 9.94
CA SER A 561 0.41 -4.96 11.42
C SER A 561 -0.66 -4.13 12.13
N ASP A 562 -1.05 -2.98 11.56
CA ASP A 562 -2.26 -2.19 11.81
C ASP A 562 -3.35 -2.83 12.70
N SER A 563 -4.14 -3.72 12.11
CA SER A 563 -5.41 -4.25 12.61
C SER A 563 -5.22 -5.19 13.81
N THR A 564 -4.03 -5.77 14.00
CA THR A 564 -3.69 -6.52 15.23
C THR A 564 -3.70 -5.61 16.45
N TYR A 565 -3.14 -4.41 16.35
CA TYR A 565 -3.16 -3.43 17.45
C TYR A 565 -4.57 -2.87 17.66
N GLU A 566 -5.31 -2.70 16.57
CA GLU A 566 -6.70 -2.24 16.58
C GLU A 566 -7.65 -3.23 17.27
N TYR A 567 -7.41 -4.53 17.09
CA TYR A 567 -8.28 -5.56 17.64
C TYR A 567 -8.14 -5.71 19.15
N LEU A 568 -7.06 -5.23 19.78
CA LEU A 568 -6.91 -5.24 21.23
C LEU A 568 -8.04 -4.46 21.95
N PRO A 569 -8.27 -3.16 21.71
CA PRO A 569 -9.41 -2.44 22.30
C PRO A 569 -10.76 -2.93 21.78
N LYS A 570 -10.89 -3.28 20.49
CA LYS A 570 -12.16 -3.79 19.91
C LYS A 570 -12.60 -5.10 20.58
N GLN A 571 -11.69 -6.04 20.79
CA GLN A 571 -11.95 -7.32 21.46
C GLN A 571 -12.20 -7.17 22.96
N TYR A 572 -11.51 -6.24 23.65
CA TYR A 572 -11.84 -5.89 25.04
C TYR A 572 -13.29 -5.40 25.16
N LEU A 573 -13.76 -4.54 24.25
CA LEU A 573 -15.15 -4.09 24.19
C LEU A 573 -16.12 -5.23 23.92
N LEU A 574 -15.80 -6.13 22.98
CA LEU A 574 -16.67 -7.24 22.60
C LEU A 574 -16.81 -8.29 23.71
N LEU A 575 -15.76 -8.52 24.50
CA LEU A 575 -15.77 -9.41 25.68
C LEU A 575 -16.34 -8.72 26.94
N GLY A 576 -16.74 -7.45 26.87
CA GLY A 576 -17.26 -6.70 28.00
C GLY A 576 -16.21 -6.43 29.09
N GLY A 577 -14.95 -6.26 28.70
CA GLY A 577 -13.80 -6.02 29.60
C GLY A 577 -13.41 -7.20 30.49
N GLN A 578 -14.02 -8.37 30.31
CA GLN A 578 -13.84 -9.52 31.20
C GLN A 578 -12.47 -10.19 31.13
N VAL A 579 -11.73 -9.99 30.02
CA VAL A 579 -10.42 -10.59 29.80
C VAL A 579 -9.38 -9.47 29.71
N GLU A 580 -8.46 -9.42 30.68
CA GLU A 580 -7.62 -8.26 30.93
C GLU A 580 -6.45 -8.12 29.96
N LYS A 581 -5.94 -9.23 29.40
CA LYS A 581 -4.76 -9.25 28.50
C LYS A 581 -4.87 -8.28 27.32
N TYR A 582 -6.07 -8.06 26.80
CA TYR A 582 -6.29 -7.13 25.68
C TYR A 582 -6.06 -5.67 26.06
N GLN A 583 -6.32 -5.29 27.32
CA GLN A 583 -5.96 -3.99 27.86
C GLN A 583 -4.45 -3.93 28.10
N THR A 584 -3.89 -4.93 28.80
CA THR A 584 -2.45 -5.00 29.11
C THR A 584 -1.58 -4.92 27.85
N MET A 585 -1.92 -5.71 26.83
CA MET A 585 -1.23 -5.70 25.53
C MET A 585 -1.33 -4.33 24.86
N TYR A 586 -2.52 -3.73 24.81
CA TYR A 586 -2.72 -2.43 24.18
C TYR A 586 -1.92 -1.33 24.86
N GLU A 587 -1.96 -1.25 26.19
CA GLU A 587 -1.24 -0.24 26.97
C GLU A 587 0.27 -0.32 26.73
N GLN A 588 0.84 -1.54 26.77
CA GLN A 588 2.25 -1.78 26.44
C GLN A 588 2.59 -1.40 25.00
N SER A 589 1.76 -1.75 24.03
CA SER A 589 1.95 -1.35 22.62
C SER A 589 1.90 0.16 22.45
N MET A 590 0.91 0.86 23.02
CA MET A 590 0.78 2.31 22.84
C MET A 590 1.92 3.07 23.51
N ASP A 591 2.44 2.61 24.65
CA ASP A 591 3.59 3.25 25.30
C ASP A 591 4.91 2.99 24.54
N ALA A 592 5.06 1.85 23.87
CA ALA A 592 6.15 1.61 22.93
C ALA A 592 6.02 2.47 21.65
N VAL A 593 4.83 2.49 21.03
CA VAL A 593 4.50 3.32 19.84
C VAL A 593 4.82 4.80 20.09
N LYS A 594 4.36 5.36 21.23
CA LYS A 594 4.60 6.76 21.62
C LYS A 594 6.08 7.11 21.77
N LYS A 595 6.93 6.12 22.04
CA LYS A 595 8.38 6.27 22.22
C LYS A 595 9.19 6.02 20.94
N HIS A 596 8.65 5.24 19.99
CA HIS A 596 9.45 4.65 18.90
C HIS A 596 8.91 4.89 17.48
N LEU A 597 7.61 5.15 17.30
CA LEU A 597 7.01 5.36 15.98
C LEU A 597 6.40 6.75 15.78
N LEU A 598 5.89 7.37 16.86
CA LEU A 598 5.25 8.68 16.74
C LEU A 598 6.30 9.79 16.57
N PHE A 599 6.13 10.62 15.55
CA PHE A 599 6.98 11.78 15.28
C PHE A 599 6.15 12.97 14.80
N ARG A 600 6.75 14.17 14.85
CA ARG A 600 6.15 15.38 14.28
C ARG A 600 6.79 15.72 12.93
N PRO A 601 6.00 15.91 11.86
CA PRO A 601 6.51 16.37 10.58
C PRO A 601 6.90 17.85 10.62
N MET A 602 7.96 18.23 9.90
CA MET A 602 8.39 19.61 9.70
C MET A 602 7.53 20.28 8.61
N LEU A 603 6.40 20.86 9.02
CA LEU A 603 5.40 21.43 8.11
C LEU A 603 5.54 22.95 7.93
N PRO A 604 5.23 23.49 6.74
CA PRO A 604 5.58 24.86 6.36
C PRO A 604 4.79 25.97 7.06
N LYS A 605 3.67 25.67 7.74
CA LYS A 605 2.96 26.64 8.61
C LYS A 605 3.14 26.32 10.10
N GLY A 606 3.99 25.35 10.44
CA GLY A 606 4.21 24.90 11.83
C GLY A 606 3.04 24.12 12.43
N GLU A 607 2.20 23.49 11.60
CA GLU A 607 1.05 22.70 12.03
C GLU A 607 1.42 21.69 13.16
N ASP A 608 0.53 21.52 14.14
CA ASP A 608 0.78 20.72 15.36
C ASP A 608 0.13 19.33 15.28
N VAL A 609 0.51 18.59 14.24
CA VAL A 609 0.04 17.23 13.93
C VAL A 609 1.10 16.17 14.26
N LEU A 610 0.72 14.90 14.21
CA LEU A 610 1.63 13.75 14.39
C LEU A 610 1.42 12.71 13.29
N PHE A 611 2.48 11.95 13.00
CA PHE A 611 2.43 10.74 12.16
C PHE A 611 3.04 9.56 12.92
N SER A 612 2.79 8.33 12.44
CA SER A 612 3.38 7.10 12.95
C SER A 612 4.19 6.41 11.85
N GLY A 613 5.51 6.35 12.02
CA GLY A 613 6.42 5.83 10.99
C GLY A 613 6.63 4.31 11.00
N LYS A 614 7.76 3.90 10.43
CA LYS A 614 8.27 2.52 10.40
C LYS A 614 9.64 2.46 11.07
N LEU A 615 9.79 1.74 12.18
CA LEU A 615 11.08 1.49 12.81
C LEU A 615 11.71 0.22 12.23
N ARG A 616 12.94 0.33 11.73
CA ARG A 616 13.74 -0.81 11.24
C ARG A 616 14.85 -1.14 12.22
N VAL A 617 14.79 -2.34 12.78
CA VAL A 617 15.74 -2.86 13.77
C VAL A 617 16.61 -3.93 13.09
N PRO A 618 17.90 -3.66 12.78
CA PRO A 618 18.79 -4.68 12.22
C PRO A 618 19.06 -5.79 13.25
N ALA A 619 19.30 -7.04 12.79
CA ALA A 619 19.55 -8.18 13.69
C ALA A 619 20.98 -8.23 14.25
N LEU A 620 21.89 -7.41 13.73
CA LEU A 620 23.29 -7.33 14.11
C LEU A 620 23.71 -5.85 14.18
N ASP A 621 23.41 -5.21 15.31
CA ASP A 621 23.96 -3.90 15.67
C ASP A 621 24.81 -4.02 16.94
N ASP A 622 25.95 -3.34 16.94
CA ASP A 622 26.92 -3.27 18.04
C ASP A 622 26.95 -1.84 18.61
N THR A 623 25.86 -1.08 18.42
CA THR A 623 25.68 0.29 18.88
C THR A 623 24.45 0.43 19.78
N ASP A 624 24.44 1.44 20.66
CA ASP A 624 23.33 1.73 21.58
C ASP A 624 22.04 2.22 20.88
N LYS A 625 21.97 2.17 19.54
CA LYS A 625 20.78 2.58 18.77
C LYS A 625 19.88 1.38 18.49
N LEU A 626 18.61 1.50 18.86
CA LEU A 626 17.60 0.46 18.61
C LEU A 626 17.29 0.25 17.11
N GLY A 627 17.47 1.26 16.27
CA GLY A 627 17.15 1.22 14.84
C GLY A 627 16.79 2.59 14.29
N ASP A 628 16.58 2.66 12.98
CA ASP A 628 16.24 3.91 12.28
C ASP A 628 14.73 4.01 12.02
N LEU A 629 14.15 5.18 12.34
CA LEU A 629 12.76 5.53 12.03
C LEU A 629 12.68 6.07 10.60
N THR A 630 11.96 5.35 9.73
CA THR A 630 11.56 5.86 8.42
C THR A 630 10.32 6.78 8.61
N PRO A 631 10.39 8.07 8.25
CA PRO A 631 9.31 9.05 8.45
C PRO A 631 8.25 8.95 7.33
N GLU A 632 7.83 7.73 7.03
CA GLU A 632 6.72 7.44 6.11
C GLU A 632 5.39 7.57 6.86
N ASN A 633 4.39 8.17 6.22
CA ASN A 633 2.99 8.09 6.64
C ASN A 633 2.18 7.45 5.49
N ALA A 634 1.46 6.38 5.81
CA ALA A 634 0.61 5.64 4.86
C ALA A 634 -0.87 5.89 5.15
N HIS A 635 -1.73 5.74 4.15
CA HIS A 635 -3.19 5.82 4.33
C HIS A 635 -3.68 4.76 5.32
N LEU A 636 -3.18 3.52 5.19
CA LEU A 636 -3.35 2.43 6.17
C LEU A 636 -2.94 2.76 7.61
N THR A 637 -2.14 3.80 7.86
CA THR A 637 -1.80 4.24 9.23
C THR A 637 -2.88 5.16 9.83
N CYS A 638 -3.84 5.65 9.04
CA CYS A 638 -4.76 6.69 9.47
C CYS A 638 -5.85 6.25 10.46
N PHE A 639 -6.19 4.96 10.57
CA PHE A 639 -7.12 4.44 11.59
C PHE A 639 -6.60 4.68 13.03
N THR A 640 -5.28 4.88 13.19
CA THR A 640 -4.63 5.03 14.50
C THR A 640 -5.20 6.18 15.33
N GLY A 641 -5.69 7.25 14.69
CA GLY A 641 -6.43 8.31 15.38
C GLY A 641 -7.66 7.80 16.12
N GLY A 642 -8.52 7.03 15.44
CA GLY A 642 -9.69 6.39 16.02
C GLY A 642 -9.34 5.37 17.11
N MET A 643 -8.30 4.55 16.87
CA MET A 643 -7.79 3.59 17.84
C MET A 643 -7.30 4.27 19.14
N PHE A 644 -6.40 5.25 19.05
CA PHE A 644 -5.92 6.03 20.21
C PHE A 644 -7.08 6.75 20.92
N GLY A 645 -8.02 7.30 20.15
CA GLY A 645 -9.22 7.95 20.66
C GLY A 645 -10.06 7.02 21.53
N MET A 646 -10.35 5.82 21.01
CA MET A 646 -11.11 4.79 21.72
C MET A 646 -10.36 4.31 22.98
N GLY A 647 -9.07 3.99 22.85
CA GLY A 647 -8.21 3.57 23.96
C GLY A 647 -8.17 4.59 25.11
N SER A 648 -8.02 5.88 24.79
CA SER A 648 -8.00 6.98 25.77
C SER A 648 -9.24 6.98 26.69
N LYS A 649 -10.41 6.59 26.15
CA LYS A 649 -11.68 6.51 26.90
C LYS A 649 -11.79 5.23 27.69
N ILE A 650 -11.59 4.08 27.04
CA ILE A 650 -11.93 2.78 27.66
C ILE A 650 -10.92 2.34 28.72
N PHE A 651 -9.66 2.78 28.60
CA PHE A 651 -8.57 2.48 29.53
C PHE A 651 -8.14 3.67 30.40
N ASN A 652 -8.89 4.79 30.36
CA ASN A 652 -8.65 5.98 31.18
C ASN A 652 -7.23 6.56 31.01
N ARG A 653 -6.83 6.80 29.75
CA ARG A 653 -5.53 7.37 29.35
C ARG A 653 -5.76 8.71 28.63
N PRO A 654 -6.14 9.78 29.37
CA PRO A 654 -6.65 11.02 28.77
C PRO A 654 -5.63 11.78 27.91
N GLU A 655 -4.33 11.57 28.12
CA GLU A 655 -3.24 12.12 27.31
C GLU A 655 -3.21 11.54 25.89
N ASP A 656 -3.60 10.27 25.73
CA ASP A 656 -3.67 9.59 24.43
C ASP A 656 -4.79 10.18 23.54
N LEU A 657 -5.74 10.94 24.11
CA LEU A 657 -6.79 11.65 23.35
C LEU A 657 -6.26 12.86 22.57
N GLU A 658 -5.24 13.56 23.09
CA GLU A 658 -4.63 14.67 22.34
C GLU A 658 -3.73 14.12 21.23
N ILE A 659 -3.10 12.96 21.43
CA ILE A 659 -2.37 12.23 20.39
C ILE A 659 -3.33 11.76 19.30
N ALA A 660 -4.49 11.19 19.67
CA ALA A 660 -5.53 10.77 18.75
C ALA A 660 -5.99 11.89 17.80
N LYS A 661 -6.23 13.10 18.33
CA LYS A 661 -6.55 14.28 17.51
C LYS A 661 -5.40 14.59 16.56
N LYS A 662 -4.16 14.68 17.04
CA LYS A 662 -3.00 15.05 16.21
C LYS A 662 -2.69 14.07 15.09
N LEU A 663 -2.94 12.78 15.30
CA LEU A 663 -2.88 11.75 14.25
C LEU A 663 -3.99 11.99 13.20
N THR A 664 -5.22 12.24 13.66
CA THR A 664 -6.36 12.50 12.76
C THR A 664 -6.19 13.80 11.96
N GLU A 665 -5.76 14.89 12.59
CA GLU A 665 -5.39 16.15 11.93
C GLU A 665 -4.23 15.95 10.93
N GLY A 666 -3.28 15.06 11.23
CA GLY A 666 -2.23 14.67 10.30
C GLY A 666 -2.81 14.05 9.02
N CYS A 667 -3.80 13.17 9.14
CA CYS A 667 -4.49 12.58 7.99
C CYS A 667 -5.38 13.59 7.25
N VAL A 668 -6.07 14.50 7.94
CA VAL A 668 -6.82 15.60 7.31
C VAL A 668 -5.87 16.53 6.52
N TRP A 669 -4.72 16.89 7.10
CA TRP A 669 -3.66 17.65 6.42
C TRP A 669 -3.10 16.88 5.21
N SER A 670 -3.01 15.55 5.30
CA SER A 670 -2.54 14.68 4.21
C SER A 670 -3.49 14.66 3.01
N TYR A 671 -4.80 14.84 3.23
CA TYR A 671 -5.78 15.11 2.18
C TYR A 671 -5.61 16.54 1.63
N ASP A 672 -5.46 17.53 2.50
CA ASP A 672 -5.42 18.95 2.13
C ASP A 672 -4.11 19.43 1.46
N MET A 673 -3.04 18.62 1.48
CA MET A 673 -1.77 18.95 0.82
C MET A 673 -1.73 18.65 -0.70
N THR A 674 -2.69 17.88 -1.24
CA THR A 674 -2.65 17.41 -2.64
C THR A 674 -3.55 18.22 -3.57
N GLN A 675 -3.34 18.07 -4.88
CA GLN A 675 -4.07 18.85 -5.89
C GLN A 675 -5.52 18.39 -6.08
N THR A 676 -5.84 17.13 -5.78
CA THR A 676 -7.21 16.60 -5.77
C THR A 676 -7.95 16.84 -4.45
N GLY A 677 -7.23 17.12 -3.36
CA GLY A 677 -7.78 17.12 -2.00
C GLY A 677 -7.94 15.70 -1.43
N ILE A 678 -7.11 14.75 -1.86
CA ILE A 678 -7.12 13.32 -1.48
C ILE A 678 -5.69 12.89 -1.14
N MET A 679 -5.47 12.19 -0.02
CA MET A 679 -4.12 11.74 0.35
C MET A 679 -3.64 10.56 -0.53
N PRO A 680 -2.32 10.45 -0.79
CA PRO A 680 -1.74 9.28 -1.47
C PRO A 680 -1.72 8.05 -0.54
N GLU A 681 -1.66 6.85 -1.11
CA GLU A 681 -1.50 5.59 -0.35
C GLU A 681 -0.27 5.62 0.59
N SER A 682 0.86 6.21 0.17
CA SER A 682 1.99 6.48 1.09
C SER A 682 2.90 7.63 0.65
N PHE A 683 3.48 8.34 1.63
CA PHE A 683 4.45 9.42 1.43
C PHE A 683 5.44 9.55 2.59
N GLU A 684 6.58 10.18 2.35
CA GLU A 684 7.60 10.49 3.36
C GLU A 684 7.71 12.02 3.54
N VAL A 685 8.10 12.44 4.73
CA VAL A 685 8.26 13.84 5.13
C VAL A 685 9.57 14.06 5.86
N ALA A 686 10.02 15.31 5.95
CA ALA A 686 11.11 15.67 6.86
C ALA A 686 10.59 15.64 8.32
N PRO A 687 11.16 14.83 9.24
CA PRO A 687 10.78 14.83 10.64
C PRO A 687 11.45 15.99 11.40
N CYS A 688 10.80 16.49 12.45
CA CYS A 688 11.40 17.41 13.42
C CYS A 688 12.16 16.67 14.52
N GLU A 689 13.25 17.26 15.03
CA GLU A 689 14.07 16.71 16.12
C GLU A 689 13.32 16.56 17.45
N ASP A 690 12.31 17.41 17.69
CA ASP A 690 11.44 17.40 18.87
C ASP A 690 9.97 17.49 18.42
N MET A 691 9.11 16.67 19.03
CA MET A 691 7.66 16.70 18.81
C MET A 691 7.02 18.03 19.30
N LYS A 692 7.65 18.72 20.26
CA LYS A 692 7.14 19.98 20.82
C LYS A 692 7.60 21.19 20.02
N ASN A 693 8.89 21.27 19.71
CA ASN A 693 9.53 22.41 19.07
C ASN A 693 9.87 22.10 17.61
N CYS A 694 8.94 22.44 16.71
CA CYS A 694 9.06 22.15 15.29
C CYS A 694 8.83 23.42 14.46
N ALA A 695 9.93 24.07 14.07
CA ALA A 695 9.94 25.26 13.22
C ALA A 695 10.39 24.89 11.81
N TRP A 696 9.78 25.51 10.79
CA TRP A 696 10.15 25.25 9.39
C TRP A 696 11.61 25.68 9.10
N ASN A 697 12.43 24.71 8.71
CA ASN A 697 13.80 24.92 8.25
C ASN A 697 13.93 24.47 6.78
N GLU A 698 13.97 25.44 5.87
CA GLU A 698 14.05 25.18 4.43
C GLU A 698 15.35 24.47 4.03
N THR A 699 16.48 24.79 4.68
CA THR A 699 17.76 24.12 4.42
C THR A 699 17.71 22.64 4.78
N ALA A 700 17.20 22.30 5.98
CA ALA A 700 17.07 20.90 6.41
C ALA A 700 16.07 20.12 5.53
N TYR A 701 15.04 20.78 5.00
CA TYR A 701 14.13 20.18 4.01
C TYR A 701 14.84 19.90 2.67
N TRP A 702 15.70 20.79 2.19
CA TRP A 702 16.50 20.59 0.98
C TRP A 702 17.55 19.48 1.18
N GLU A 703 18.22 19.44 2.34
CA GLU A 703 19.13 18.36 2.73
C GLU A 703 18.40 17.01 2.80
N ALA A 704 17.16 16.95 3.30
CA ALA A 704 16.34 15.74 3.28
C ALA A 704 15.89 15.31 1.86
N LEU A 705 15.76 16.25 0.93
CA LEU A 705 15.48 15.96 -0.50
C LEU A 705 16.71 15.50 -1.28
N ASP A 706 17.92 15.81 -0.79
CA ASP A 706 19.19 15.50 -1.45
C ASP A 706 20.32 15.16 -0.43
N PRO A 707 20.18 14.10 0.38
CA PRO A 707 21.03 13.81 1.54
C PRO A 707 22.43 13.32 1.20
N ARG A 708 22.82 13.34 -0.08
CA ARG A 708 24.16 12.96 -0.58
C ARG A 708 24.72 13.98 -1.58
N TRP A 709 24.24 15.22 -1.55
CA TRP A 709 24.62 16.26 -2.51
C TRP A 709 26.14 16.47 -2.60
N GLU A 710 26.84 16.47 -1.45
CA GLU A 710 28.32 16.56 -1.40
C GLU A 710 28.99 15.39 -2.13
N ALA A 711 28.56 14.15 -1.84
CA ALA A 711 29.11 12.95 -2.45
C ALA A 711 28.80 12.86 -3.96
N ARG A 712 27.63 13.33 -4.42
CA ARG A 712 27.31 13.46 -5.85
C ARG A 712 28.26 14.46 -6.52
N LEU A 713 28.47 15.62 -5.89
CA LEU A 713 29.34 16.68 -6.40
C LEU A 713 30.81 16.26 -6.46
N ASP A 714 31.33 15.59 -5.44
CA ASP A 714 32.70 15.09 -5.40
C ASP A 714 32.94 13.92 -6.35
N HIS A 715 31.96 13.02 -6.52
CA HIS A 715 32.03 11.98 -7.55
C HIS A 715 32.15 12.59 -8.96
N TYR A 716 31.32 13.60 -9.28
CA TYR A 716 31.41 14.31 -10.56
C TYR A 716 32.72 15.09 -10.72
N ARG A 717 33.22 15.74 -9.67
CA ARG A 717 34.55 16.39 -9.68
C ARG A 717 35.65 15.39 -10.04
N GLU A 718 35.58 14.15 -9.54
CA GLU A 718 36.56 13.12 -9.88
C GLU A 718 36.38 12.57 -11.31
N GLN A 719 35.14 12.25 -11.72
CA GLN A 719 34.85 11.84 -13.11
C GLN A 719 35.30 12.90 -14.12
N ARG A 720 35.17 14.18 -13.78
CA ARG A 720 35.62 15.30 -14.60
C ARG A 720 37.15 15.38 -14.71
N LYS A 721 37.92 15.17 -13.63
CA LYS A 721 39.39 15.04 -13.71
C LYS A 721 39.80 13.87 -14.59
N ILE A 722 39.12 12.72 -14.44
CA ILE A 722 39.36 11.53 -15.26
C ILE A 722 39.12 11.86 -16.74
N TYR A 723 37.98 12.45 -17.08
CA TYR A 723 37.64 12.92 -18.43
C TYR A 723 38.67 13.91 -19.00
N GLU A 724 39.03 14.95 -18.23
CA GLU A 724 40.02 15.94 -18.64
C GLU A 724 41.41 15.29 -18.88
N SER A 725 41.80 14.30 -18.07
CA SER A 725 43.03 13.51 -18.28
C SER A 725 42.95 12.58 -19.51
N GLN A 726 41.78 11.98 -19.78
CA GLN A 726 41.55 11.12 -20.93
C GLN A 726 41.56 11.93 -22.23
N ILE A 727 40.91 13.11 -22.27
CA ILE A 727 40.98 14.02 -23.41
C ILE A 727 42.39 14.57 -23.61
N ALA A 728 43.13 14.92 -22.56
CA ALA A 728 44.53 15.34 -22.69
C ALA A 728 45.41 14.21 -23.28
N SER A 729 45.23 12.98 -22.82
CA SER A 729 45.91 11.79 -23.34
C SER A 729 45.55 11.49 -24.80
N ALA A 730 44.25 11.45 -25.12
CA ALA A 730 43.72 11.23 -26.46
C ALA A 730 44.18 12.32 -27.44
N SER A 731 44.19 13.58 -27.02
CA SER A 731 44.69 14.71 -27.82
C SER A 731 46.20 14.64 -28.03
N SER A 732 46.97 14.24 -27.02
CA SER A 732 48.42 14.04 -27.14
C SER A 732 48.74 12.90 -28.11
N TRP A 733 48.05 11.76 -27.99
CA TRP A 733 48.15 10.63 -28.91
C TRP A 733 47.76 11.03 -30.34
N TYR A 734 46.61 11.71 -30.51
CA TYR A 734 46.11 12.17 -31.81
C TYR A 734 47.12 13.10 -32.48
N ASN A 735 47.61 14.11 -31.76
CA ASN A 735 48.62 15.04 -32.27
C ASN A 735 49.94 14.34 -32.60
N ALA A 736 50.34 13.30 -31.85
CA ALA A 736 51.51 12.49 -32.17
C ALA A 736 51.32 11.66 -33.46
N GLN A 737 50.14 11.07 -33.67
CA GLN A 737 49.81 10.38 -34.94
C GLN A 737 49.81 11.35 -36.12
N ILE A 738 49.17 12.51 -35.98
CA ILE A 738 49.16 13.59 -36.98
C ILE A 738 50.59 14.06 -37.29
N ALA A 739 51.43 14.24 -36.28
CA ALA A 739 52.83 14.63 -36.46
C ALA A 739 53.65 13.54 -37.17
N ALA A 740 53.41 12.27 -36.88
CA ALA A 740 54.10 11.14 -37.52
C ALA A 740 53.78 11.01 -39.02
N ILE A 741 52.54 11.34 -39.44
CA ILE A 741 52.14 11.34 -40.86
C ILE A 741 52.40 12.69 -41.57
N THR A 742 52.86 13.72 -40.85
CA THR A 742 53.16 15.05 -41.41
C THR A 742 54.66 15.19 -41.72
N PRO A 743 55.08 15.27 -43.00
CA PRO A 743 56.48 15.34 -43.34
C PRO A 743 57.10 16.68 -42.90
N THR A 744 58.32 16.62 -42.35
CA THR A 744 59.04 17.81 -41.88
C THR A 744 59.37 18.76 -43.04
N PRO A 745 59.17 20.09 -42.86
CA PRO A 745 59.43 21.06 -43.92
C PRO A 745 60.94 21.17 -44.17
N LYS A 746 61.36 20.86 -45.41
CA LYS A 746 62.74 21.10 -45.85
C LYS A 746 63.02 22.61 -45.89
N PRO A 747 64.14 23.10 -45.35
CA PRO A 747 64.50 24.50 -45.46
C PRO A 747 64.83 24.84 -46.92
N VAL A 748 63.95 25.59 -47.58
CA VAL A 748 64.20 26.16 -48.91
C VAL A 748 64.97 27.46 -48.74
N ALA A 749 66.12 27.58 -49.43
CA ALA A 749 66.89 28.81 -49.41
C ALA A 749 66.15 29.92 -50.18
N ASN A 750 65.95 31.07 -49.54
CA ASN A 750 65.27 32.21 -50.15
C ASN A 750 66.12 32.81 -51.29
N ALA A 751 65.64 32.67 -52.53
CA ALA A 751 65.90 33.65 -53.57
C ALA A 751 64.92 34.83 -53.39
N PRO A 752 65.33 36.09 -53.57
CA PRO A 752 64.48 37.24 -53.27
C PRO A 752 63.41 37.44 -54.34
N THR A 753 62.15 37.58 -53.91
CA THR A 753 61.03 38.07 -54.71
C THR A 753 60.48 39.32 -54.04
N GLU A 754 60.33 40.42 -54.78
CA GLU A 754 59.92 41.70 -54.21
C GLU A 754 58.47 41.68 -53.69
N ALA A 755 58.24 42.39 -52.58
CA ALA A 755 56.94 42.42 -51.93
C ALA A 755 55.92 43.28 -52.71
N ARG A 756 54.71 42.75 -52.91
CA ARG A 756 53.51 43.56 -53.12
C ARG A 756 52.74 43.68 -51.81
N PRO A 757 52.41 44.89 -51.35
CA PRO A 757 51.59 45.07 -50.15
C PRO A 757 50.12 44.81 -50.45
N THR A 758 49.46 44.05 -49.57
CA THR A 758 48.01 44.02 -49.43
C THR A 758 47.69 44.33 -47.97
N ALA A 759 46.68 45.17 -47.73
CA ALA A 759 46.47 45.79 -46.42
C ALA A 759 46.01 44.81 -45.33
N SER A 760 46.43 45.07 -44.10
CA SER A 760 45.81 44.50 -42.91
C SER A 760 44.44 45.13 -42.69
N LEU A 761 43.43 44.31 -42.38
CA LEU A 761 42.22 44.74 -41.68
C LEU A 761 42.03 43.87 -40.44
N LEU A 762 42.30 44.48 -39.29
CA LEU A 762 41.70 44.09 -38.02
C LEU A 762 40.19 44.29 -38.12
N HIS A 763 39.40 43.40 -37.51
CA HIS A 763 38.24 43.81 -36.71
C HIS A 763 37.95 42.83 -35.58
N THR A 764 37.41 43.39 -34.50
CA THR A 764 37.03 42.71 -33.24
C THR A 764 35.51 42.50 -33.17
N ASP A 765 35.04 41.97 -32.04
CA ASP A 765 33.63 41.79 -31.66
C ASP A 765 32.66 42.91 -32.10
N THR A 766 31.42 42.56 -32.47
CA THR A 766 30.24 42.79 -31.60
C THR A 766 28.90 42.27 -32.15
N LEU A 767 28.13 41.63 -31.25
CA LEU A 767 26.68 41.72 -31.00
C LEU A 767 25.61 41.72 -32.14
N GLU A 768 24.81 40.65 -32.12
CA GLU A 768 23.32 40.64 -32.03
C GLU A 768 22.32 40.87 -33.20
N LYS A 769 21.19 40.14 -33.02
CA LYS A 769 19.77 40.42 -33.37
C LYS A 769 19.27 40.35 -34.85
N ARG A 770 18.45 39.32 -35.07
CA ARG A 770 17.15 39.25 -35.79
C ARG A 770 16.95 40.06 -37.08
N GLN A 771 16.59 39.37 -38.18
CA GLN A 771 15.21 39.43 -38.73
C GLN A 771 14.89 38.25 -39.66
N LEU A 772 13.64 38.19 -40.16
CA LEU A 772 12.97 37.03 -40.79
C LEU A 772 12.55 37.30 -42.25
N ALA A 773 12.18 36.22 -42.96
CA ALA A 773 11.40 36.17 -44.20
C ALA A 773 12.13 36.61 -45.49
N GLU A 774 11.75 36.18 -46.71
CA GLU A 774 10.59 35.38 -47.15
C GLU A 774 10.86 34.67 -48.52
N LEU A 775 9.85 33.96 -49.05
CA LEU A 775 9.72 33.27 -50.37
C LEU A 775 10.30 31.82 -50.44
N VAL A 776 9.57 30.73 -50.76
CA VAL A 776 8.54 30.38 -51.80
C VAL A 776 9.18 29.88 -53.11
N ASP A 777 8.94 28.66 -53.63
CA ASP A 777 8.32 27.37 -53.15
C ASP A 777 9.08 26.19 -53.89
N ASP A 778 8.71 24.92 -54.11
CA ASP A 778 7.44 24.13 -54.13
C ASP A 778 7.72 22.58 -54.04
N SER A 779 6.68 21.76 -54.29
CA SER A 779 6.54 20.29 -54.52
C SER A 779 7.67 19.52 -55.27
N GLU A 780 7.83 18.17 -55.22
CA GLU A 780 6.86 17.03 -55.16
C GLU A 780 7.33 15.72 -54.44
N ILE A 781 6.34 14.93 -53.97
CA ILE A 781 6.22 13.44 -53.89
C ILE A 781 7.17 12.54 -53.04
N ALA A 782 6.64 12.23 -51.84
CA ALA A 782 6.65 11.01 -50.98
C ALA A 782 7.24 9.64 -51.38
N HIS A 783 7.72 8.84 -50.38
CA HIS A 783 7.06 7.59 -49.88
C HIS A 783 7.78 6.77 -48.76
N MET A 784 6.99 6.31 -47.77
CA MET A 784 7.16 5.09 -46.91
C MET A 784 8.38 5.05 -45.91
N PRO A 785 8.48 4.06 -44.97
CA PRO A 785 7.95 4.25 -43.61
C PRO A 785 8.90 3.91 -42.44
N ALA A 786 8.55 4.36 -41.22
CA ALA A 786 9.29 4.02 -39.99
C ALA A 786 8.87 2.67 -39.39
N ALA A 787 9.83 1.91 -38.86
CA ALA A 787 9.61 0.64 -38.16
C ALA A 787 9.66 0.80 -36.64
N ARG A 788 8.96 -0.08 -35.90
CA ARG A 788 8.95 -0.12 -34.44
C ARG A 788 10.18 -0.87 -33.88
N PRO A 789 10.73 -0.50 -32.71
CA PRO A 789 11.58 -1.40 -31.93
C PRO A 789 10.75 -2.54 -31.29
N SER A 790 11.41 -3.67 -31.01
CA SER A 790 10.84 -4.81 -30.28
C SER A 790 11.70 -5.14 -29.04
N GLN A 791 11.22 -6.06 -28.21
CA GLN A 791 11.68 -6.30 -26.83
C GLN A 791 12.97 -7.12 -26.70
N ASN A 792 13.61 -6.93 -25.54
CA ASN A 792 14.38 -7.85 -24.69
C ASN A 792 15.28 -8.95 -25.33
N HIS A 793 16.52 -9.01 -24.86
CA HIS A 793 17.10 -10.30 -24.46
C HIS A 793 18.14 -10.16 -23.33
N ASP A 794 18.20 -11.18 -22.47
CA ASP A 794 19.10 -11.27 -21.33
C ASP A 794 20.43 -11.98 -21.64
N SER A 795 21.46 -11.56 -20.89
CA SER A 795 22.55 -12.35 -20.28
C SER A 795 23.50 -13.24 -21.11
N VAL A 796 24.80 -12.90 -20.98
CA VAL A 796 25.92 -13.79 -20.58
C VAL A 796 26.20 -15.07 -21.40
N MET A 797 27.26 -15.02 -22.24
CA MET A 797 28.50 -15.82 -22.09
C MET A 797 29.53 -15.43 -23.18
N GLY A 798 30.82 -15.75 -22.96
CA GLY A 798 31.89 -15.53 -23.93
C GLY A 798 32.27 -16.78 -24.73
N GLY A 799 33.06 -16.61 -25.80
CA GLY A 799 33.65 -17.68 -26.59
C GLY A 799 34.64 -17.15 -27.64
N GLU A 800 35.88 -17.63 -27.59
CA GLU A 800 36.94 -17.32 -28.56
C GLU A 800 36.91 -18.31 -29.74
N SER A 801 37.40 -17.90 -30.92
CA SER A 801 37.81 -18.81 -32.01
C SER A 801 38.76 -18.07 -32.97
N GLU A 802 39.82 -18.74 -33.39
CA GLU A 802 40.85 -18.18 -34.30
C GLU A 802 40.59 -18.48 -35.79
N GLU A 803 41.54 -18.08 -36.63
CA GLU A 803 41.48 -18.06 -38.10
C GLU A 803 41.60 -19.46 -38.77
N GLY A 804 41.21 -19.56 -40.05
CA GLY A 804 41.44 -20.77 -40.87
C GLY A 804 41.01 -20.60 -42.34
N GLU A 805 41.97 -20.53 -43.27
CA GLU A 805 41.72 -20.21 -44.69
C GLU A 805 41.25 -21.40 -45.57
N GLY A 806 40.61 -21.07 -46.69
CA GLY A 806 40.37 -21.98 -47.83
C GLY A 806 40.35 -21.22 -49.18
N PRO A 807 40.81 -21.80 -50.31
CA PRO A 807 41.50 -21.00 -51.34
C PRO A 807 40.78 -21.01 -52.74
N PRO A 808 41.40 -20.71 -53.91
CA PRO A 808 41.10 -19.46 -54.63
C PRO A 808 40.66 -19.64 -56.12
N THR A 809 40.44 -18.56 -56.86
CA THR A 809 40.22 -18.56 -58.33
C THR A 809 40.87 -17.35 -59.02
N LYS A 810 41.11 -17.43 -60.34
CA LYS A 810 42.29 -16.82 -61.01
C LYS A 810 42.04 -15.50 -61.78
N VAL A 811 42.88 -14.52 -61.47
CA VAL A 811 43.79 -13.74 -62.36
C VAL A 811 43.36 -13.42 -63.81
N GLN A 812 43.42 -12.13 -64.15
CA GLN A 812 43.78 -11.62 -65.49
C GLN A 812 45.09 -10.81 -65.41
N PRO A 813 45.81 -10.57 -66.54
CA PRO A 813 47.27 -10.45 -66.52
C PRO A 813 47.81 -9.09 -66.05
N THR A 814 48.82 -9.15 -65.19
CA THR A 814 49.66 -8.01 -64.79
C THR A 814 50.79 -7.79 -65.78
N LEU A 815 51.04 -6.54 -66.16
CA LEU A 815 52.27 -6.12 -66.85
C LEU A 815 53.42 -6.00 -65.83
N ASP A 816 54.63 -6.36 -66.24
CA ASP A 816 55.82 -6.20 -65.41
C ASP A 816 56.15 -4.71 -65.16
N ILE A 817 56.11 -4.29 -63.91
CA ILE A 817 56.70 -3.03 -63.43
C ILE A 817 57.57 -3.37 -62.20
N PRO A 818 58.87 -3.05 -62.20
CA PRO A 818 59.73 -3.31 -61.04
C PRO A 818 59.32 -2.48 -59.81
N GLU A 819 59.20 -3.19 -58.68
CA GLU A 819 59.40 -2.73 -57.30
C GLU A 819 59.34 -1.19 -57.06
N LEU A 820 58.13 -0.66 -56.88
CA LEU A 820 57.94 0.61 -56.17
C LEU A 820 57.75 0.34 -54.67
N ALA A 821 58.54 1.04 -53.85
CA ALA A 821 58.45 1.01 -52.39
C ALA A 821 57.04 1.39 -51.88
N PRO A 822 56.61 0.87 -50.71
CA PRO A 822 55.29 1.13 -50.16
C PRO A 822 55.02 2.62 -49.95
N GLN A 823 53.94 3.11 -50.56
CA GLN A 823 53.40 4.45 -50.32
C GLN A 823 52.59 4.44 -49.01
N PRO A 824 52.76 5.43 -48.10
CA PRO A 824 51.99 5.48 -46.87
C PRO A 824 50.52 5.80 -47.15
N SER A 825 49.61 5.04 -46.54
CA SER A 825 48.18 5.35 -46.55
C SER A 825 47.93 6.69 -45.85
N ARG A 826 47.18 7.57 -46.51
CA ARG A 826 47.00 8.97 -46.08
C ARG A 826 45.65 9.25 -45.41
N THR A 827 45.12 8.23 -44.73
CA THR A 827 43.98 8.35 -43.82
C THR A 827 44.42 9.09 -42.56
N LEU A 828 43.68 10.13 -42.18
CA LEU A 828 43.84 10.75 -40.86
C LEU A 828 43.50 9.70 -39.77
N PRO A 829 44.15 9.73 -38.60
CA PRO A 829 43.66 9.00 -37.44
C PRO A 829 42.28 9.54 -37.05
N ASP A 830 41.42 8.66 -36.53
CA ASP A 830 40.20 9.06 -35.82
C ASP A 830 40.55 9.44 -34.37
N PHE A 831 39.77 10.36 -33.79
CA PHE A 831 39.96 10.76 -32.40
C PHE A 831 39.33 9.70 -31.46
N PRO A 832 40.03 9.24 -30.40
CA PRO A 832 39.47 8.26 -29.46
C PRO A 832 38.15 8.74 -28.84
N TYR A 833 37.12 7.90 -28.83
CA TYR A 833 35.83 8.22 -28.20
C TYR A 833 35.99 8.34 -26.67
N VAL A 834 36.06 9.57 -26.16
CA VAL A 834 36.11 9.88 -24.73
C VAL A 834 34.74 10.42 -24.29
N TYR A 835 34.04 9.66 -23.45
CA TYR A 835 32.72 10.02 -22.95
C TYR A 835 32.79 11.16 -21.93
N SER A 836 32.10 12.26 -22.19
CA SER A 836 31.97 13.37 -21.23
C SER A 836 30.98 13.01 -20.12
N PRO A 837 31.31 13.25 -18.83
CA PRO A 837 30.33 13.13 -17.76
C PRO A 837 29.25 14.19 -17.94
N ALA A 838 27.97 13.77 -17.86
CA ALA A 838 26.84 14.67 -17.94
C ALA A 838 26.95 15.80 -16.90
N PRO A 839 26.56 17.05 -17.22
CA PRO A 839 26.60 18.14 -16.27
C PRO A 839 25.65 17.85 -15.10
N LEU A 840 26.17 17.94 -13.87
CA LEU A 840 25.31 17.91 -12.69
C LEU A 840 24.54 19.22 -12.55
N LEU A 841 23.28 19.09 -12.12
CA LEU A 841 22.57 20.15 -11.41
C LEU A 841 23.26 20.42 -10.06
N ASP A 842 23.32 21.68 -9.64
CA ASP A 842 23.72 22.01 -8.26
C ASP A 842 22.68 21.50 -7.24
N HIS A 843 22.99 21.56 -5.95
CA HIS A 843 22.08 21.07 -4.89
C HIS A 843 20.69 21.75 -4.94
N LYS A 844 20.64 23.07 -5.16
CA LYS A 844 19.39 23.84 -5.23
C LYS A 844 18.65 23.58 -6.54
N GLU A 845 19.36 23.51 -7.66
CA GLU A 845 18.78 23.15 -8.96
C GLU A 845 18.21 21.74 -8.96
N TYR A 846 18.91 20.77 -8.34
CA TYR A 846 18.45 19.40 -8.17
C TYR A 846 17.20 19.33 -7.29
N VAL A 847 17.21 19.98 -6.13
CA VAL A 847 16.06 20.04 -5.22
C VAL A 847 14.85 20.72 -5.88
N HIS A 848 15.05 21.83 -6.60
CA HIS A 848 13.97 22.52 -7.31
C HIS A 848 13.39 21.67 -8.44
N THR A 849 14.24 21.09 -9.29
CA THR A 849 13.83 20.17 -10.36
C THR A 849 13.05 19.00 -9.78
N ARG A 850 13.55 18.36 -8.73
CA ARG A 850 12.87 17.24 -8.06
C ARG A 850 11.50 17.61 -7.51
N ILE A 851 11.35 18.75 -6.83
CA ILE A 851 10.04 19.22 -6.32
C ILE A 851 9.01 19.37 -7.46
N VAL A 852 9.45 19.86 -8.62
CA VAL A 852 8.58 20.04 -9.81
C VAL A 852 8.25 18.71 -10.50
N GLU A 853 9.24 17.84 -10.70
CA GLU A 853 9.07 16.54 -11.38
C GLU A 853 8.28 15.54 -10.53
N ASP A 854 8.64 15.36 -9.25
CA ASP A 854 7.92 14.48 -8.31
C ASP A 854 6.55 15.08 -7.89
N ARG A 855 6.27 16.35 -8.19
CA ARG A 855 5.08 17.12 -7.74
C ARG A 855 4.91 17.11 -6.21
N LEU A 856 5.98 17.41 -5.47
CA LEU A 856 5.99 17.31 -4.00
C LEU A 856 5.33 18.53 -3.32
N PRO A 857 4.33 18.33 -2.44
CA PRO A 857 3.88 19.36 -1.50
C PRO A 857 5.00 19.77 -0.54
N LYS A 858 5.02 21.04 -0.10
CA LYS A 858 6.07 21.53 0.81
C LYS A 858 6.08 20.76 2.14
N GLY A 859 7.22 20.16 2.47
CA GLY A 859 7.42 19.31 3.65
C GLY A 859 7.47 17.80 3.32
N VAL A 860 6.94 17.40 2.15
CA VAL A 860 7.00 16.03 1.63
C VAL A 860 8.34 15.80 0.94
N THR A 861 9.08 14.77 1.35
CA THR A 861 10.41 14.43 0.79
C THR A 861 10.33 13.37 -0.30
N ARG A 862 9.25 12.58 -0.35
CA ARG A 862 8.93 11.59 -1.38
C ARG A 862 7.45 11.23 -1.30
N ILE A 863 6.83 10.85 -2.42
CA ILE A 863 5.54 10.14 -2.41
C ILE A 863 5.83 8.71 -2.87
N GLY A 864 5.50 7.73 -2.02
CA GLY A 864 5.85 6.32 -2.22
C GLY A 864 4.91 5.63 -3.21
N ALA A 865 3.60 5.84 -3.03
CA ALA A 865 2.54 5.38 -3.93
C ALA A 865 1.52 6.50 -4.11
N LYS A 866 1.38 7.03 -5.33
CA LYS A 866 0.59 8.23 -5.65
C LYS A 866 -0.90 7.97 -5.85
N SER A 867 -1.31 6.72 -5.97
CA SER A 867 -2.69 6.30 -6.17
C SER A 867 -3.57 6.59 -4.94
N TYR A 868 -4.87 6.40 -5.11
CA TYR A 868 -5.83 6.26 -4.00
C TYR A 868 -6.92 5.26 -4.40
N ILE A 869 -7.11 4.21 -3.60
CA ILE A 869 -8.00 3.09 -3.95
C ILE A 869 -9.37 3.11 -3.25
N LEU A 870 -9.95 4.30 -3.00
CA LEU A 870 -11.23 4.49 -2.29
C LEU A 870 -11.19 4.18 -0.78
N ARG A 871 -9.99 4.13 -0.20
CA ARG A 871 -9.66 3.76 1.20
C ARG A 871 -10.37 4.58 2.32
N PRO A 872 -10.77 3.93 3.44
CA PRO A 872 -11.57 4.52 4.53
C PRO A 872 -10.81 5.11 5.73
N GLU A 873 -9.56 4.75 5.98
CA GLU A 873 -8.90 4.79 7.29
C GLU A 873 -8.80 6.22 7.89
N ALA A 874 -8.69 7.22 7.02
CA ALA A 874 -8.75 8.64 7.41
C ALA A 874 -10.17 9.11 7.79
N ILE A 875 -11.22 8.67 7.09
CA ILE A 875 -12.61 9.03 7.43
C ILE A 875 -13.12 8.24 8.64
N GLU A 876 -12.63 7.02 8.87
CA GLU A 876 -12.82 6.30 10.14
C GLU A 876 -12.36 7.15 11.33
N SER A 877 -11.10 7.59 11.34
CA SER A 877 -10.56 8.39 12.45
C SER A 877 -11.30 9.72 12.62
N VAL A 878 -11.68 10.39 11.53
CA VAL A 878 -12.53 11.60 11.58
C VAL A 878 -13.91 11.30 12.19
N TRP A 879 -14.51 10.14 11.88
CA TRP A 879 -15.76 9.70 12.51
C TRP A 879 -15.60 9.39 14.01
N TYR A 880 -14.56 8.65 14.38
CA TYR A 880 -14.24 8.39 15.79
C TYR A 880 -13.99 9.69 16.55
N MET A 881 -13.18 10.61 16.02
CA MET A 881 -12.94 11.92 16.64
C MET A 881 -14.23 12.73 16.79
N TYR A 882 -15.11 12.75 15.78
CA TYR A 882 -16.44 13.36 15.91
C TYR A 882 -17.22 12.74 17.07
N ARG A 883 -17.33 11.41 17.12
CA ARG A 883 -18.12 10.71 18.15
C ARG A 883 -17.54 10.86 19.56
N ILE A 884 -16.22 10.95 19.70
CA ILE A 884 -15.48 10.98 20.97
C ILE A 884 -15.36 12.40 21.55
N THR A 885 -15.29 13.43 20.70
CA THR A 885 -15.14 14.84 21.11
C THR A 885 -16.44 15.63 21.06
N GLY A 886 -17.33 15.32 20.11
CA GLY A 886 -18.52 16.12 19.80
C GLY A 886 -18.23 17.44 19.09
N ASP A 887 -17.01 17.64 18.57
CA ASP A 887 -16.61 18.85 17.85
C ASP A 887 -17.10 18.83 16.39
N SER A 888 -17.65 19.94 15.89
CA SER A 888 -18.13 20.04 14.50
C SER A 888 -17.01 20.09 13.46
N HIS A 889 -15.78 20.42 13.86
CA HIS A 889 -14.64 20.47 12.92
C HIS A 889 -14.48 19.18 12.11
N TRP A 890 -14.65 18.03 12.77
CA TRP A 890 -14.57 16.71 12.12
C TRP A 890 -15.67 16.49 11.06
N ARG A 891 -16.87 17.04 11.27
CA ARG A 891 -17.95 17.05 10.26
C ARG A 891 -17.61 17.97 9.08
N GLU A 892 -16.85 19.04 9.30
CA GLU A 892 -16.40 19.95 8.24
C GLU A 892 -15.25 19.32 7.43
N ALA A 893 -14.24 18.74 8.10
CA ALA A 893 -13.15 18.00 7.47
C ALA A 893 -13.67 16.83 6.62
N GLY A 894 -14.50 15.94 7.20
CA GLY A 894 -15.08 14.81 6.48
C GLY A 894 -15.97 15.24 5.31
N TRP A 895 -16.66 16.38 5.38
CA TRP A 895 -17.41 16.90 4.23
C TRP A 895 -16.50 17.33 3.08
N ARG A 896 -15.34 17.94 3.37
CA ARG A 896 -14.35 18.33 2.36
C ARG A 896 -13.72 17.10 1.70
N MET A 897 -13.32 16.10 2.50
CA MET A 897 -12.80 14.81 2.01
C MET A 897 -13.82 14.10 1.10
N PHE A 898 -15.09 14.03 1.52
CA PHE A 898 -16.16 13.43 0.70
C PHE A 898 -16.32 14.12 -0.66
N LEU A 899 -16.35 15.46 -0.68
CA LEU A 899 -16.49 16.23 -1.92
C LEU A 899 -15.28 16.08 -2.85
N ALA A 900 -14.06 15.97 -2.30
CA ALA A 900 -12.85 15.71 -3.07
C ALA A 900 -12.88 14.32 -3.72
N ILE A 901 -13.16 13.28 -2.93
CA ILE A 901 -13.28 11.89 -3.41
C ILE A 901 -14.37 11.80 -4.47
N ASP A 902 -15.61 12.18 -4.17
CA ASP A 902 -16.76 12.08 -5.09
C ASP A 902 -16.51 12.83 -6.41
N ARG A 903 -15.86 14.00 -6.37
CA ARG A 903 -15.47 14.77 -7.57
C ARG A 903 -14.46 14.04 -8.45
N HIS A 904 -13.43 13.45 -7.87
CA HIS A 904 -12.28 12.90 -8.61
C HIS A 904 -12.38 11.41 -8.92
N THR A 905 -13.35 10.69 -8.32
CA THR A 905 -13.51 9.23 -8.47
C THR A 905 -14.84 8.81 -9.13
N SER A 906 -15.83 9.70 -9.26
CA SER A 906 -17.17 9.33 -9.72
C SER A 906 -17.23 8.92 -11.20
N THR A 907 -17.66 7.69 -11.46
CA THR A 907 -17.88 7.11 -12.79
C THR A 907 -19.39 7.00 -13.14
N VAL A 908 -19.71 6.32 -14.24
CA VAL A 908 -21.09 5.99 -14.66
C VAL A 908 -21.78 5.01 -13.69
N TYR A 909 -21.11 3.93 -13.28
CA TYR A 909 -21.71 2.87 -12.46
C TYR A 909 -21.34 2.95 -10.97
N GLY A 910 -20.38 3.78 -10.57
CA GLY A 910 -19.96 3.86 -9.18
C GLY A 910 -18.89 4.92 -8.99
N ASN A 911 -17.90 4.63 -8.17
CA ASN A 911 -16.68 5.41 -8.05
C ASN A 911 -15.49 4.46 -8.27
N SER A 912 -14.39 4.96 -8.82
CA SER A 912 -13.18 4.16 -9.11
C SER A 912 -11.98 4.65 -8.29
N ALA A 913 -11.08 3.73 -7.96
CA ALA A 913 -9.69 4.05 -7.66
C ALA A 913 -9.07 4.97 -8.72
N ILE A 914 -8.07 5.76 -8.32
CA ILE A 914 -7.37 6.74 -9.16
C ILE A 914 -5.85 6.59 -9.10
N ASP A 915 -5.18 6.95 -10.19
CA ASP A 915 -3.75 6.68 -10.41
C ASP A 915 -2.79 7.62 -9.66
N ASP A 916 -3.09 8.92 -9.61
CA ASP A 916 -2.18 9.93 -9.05
C ASP A 916 -2.93 11.16 -8.47
N VAL A 917 -3.00 11.25 -7.15
CA VAL A 917 -3.62 12.37 -6.40
C VAL A 917 -2.90 13.73 -6.58
N THR A 918 -1.70 13.74 -7.17
CA THR A 918 -0.95 14.98 -7.46
C THR A 918 -1.35 15.63 -8.79
N LYS A 919 -2.14 14.96 -9.63
CA LYS A 919 -2.69 15.54 -10.88
C LYS A 919 -3.88 16.46 -10.58
N MET A 920 -4.11 17.48 -11.43
CA MET A 920 -5.39 18.23 -11.40
C MET A 920 -6.58 17.40 -11.89
N VAL A 921 -6.33 16.45 -12.78
CA VAL A 921 -7.29 15.48 -13.29
C VAL A 921 -6.56 14.13 -13.26
N PRO A 922 -6.86 13.25 -12.28
CA PRO A 922 -6.30 11.90 -12.26
C PRO A 922 -6.94 11.02 -13.32
N GLU A 923 -6.29 9.90 -13.63
CA GLU A 923 -6.88 8.82 -14.43
C GLU A 923 -7.58 7.82 -13.49
N LEU A 924 -8.70 7.26 -13.97
CA LEU A 924 -9.53 6.31 -13.23
C LEU A 924 -9.06 4.88 -13.58
N SER A 925 -8.83 4.05 -12.57
CA SER A 925 -8.26 2.70 -12.74
C SER A 925 -9.25 1.62 -13.19
N ASP A 926 -10.55 1.95 -13.28
CA ASP A 926 -11.67 1.01 -13.50
C ASP A 926 -11.81 -0.07 -12.41
N GLU A 927 -11.59 0.30 -11.14
CA GLU A 927 -11.68 -0.63 -9.99
C GLU A 927 -12.44 -0.02 -8.81
N MET A 928 -13.47 -0.72 -8.30
CA MET A 928 -14.25 -0.33 -7.12
C MET A 928 -14.19 -1.43 -6.07
N GLU A 929 -13.23 -1.28 -5.15
CA GLU A 929 -12.98 -2.17 -4.01
C GLU A 929 -14.23 -2.31 -3.10
N SER A 930 -14.48 -3.48 -2.49
CA SER A 930 -15.70 -3.70 -1.69
C SER A 930 -15.83 -2.74 -0.50
N PHE A 931 -14.72 -2.35 0.13
CA PHE A 931 -14.67 -1.38 1.23
C PHE A 931 -15.14 0.04 0.86
N TRP A 932 -15.27 0.39 -0.42
CA TRP A 932 -15.92 1.65 -0.81
C TRP A 932 -17.35 1.75 -0.26
N LEU A 933 -18.10 0.65 -0.34
CA LEU A 933 -19.46 0.53 0.21
C LEU A 933 -19.47 0.01 1.64
N ALA A 934 -18.57 -0.91 2.01
CA ALA A 934 -18.51 -1.44 3.37
C ALA A 934 -18.04 -0.40 4.39
N GLU A 935 -17.08 0.45 4.04
CA GLU A 935 -16.37 1.30 5.00
C GLU A 935 -16.44 2.78 4.66
N THR A 936 -15.91 3.19 3.52
CA THR A 936 -15.67 4.62 3.21
C THR A 936 -16.98 5.40 3.20
N LEU A 937 -17.98 4.91 2.47
CA LEU A 937 -19.33 5.48 2.47
C LEU A 937 -20.09 5.24 3.78
N LYS A 938 -19.81 4.15 4.51
CA LYS A 938 -20.40 3.87 5.84
C LYS A 938 -19.94 4.91 6.86
N TYR A 939 -18.64 5.19 6.96
CA TYR A 939 -18.10 6.22 7.86
C TYR A 939 -18.52 7.63 7.48
N PHE A 940 -18.50 7.99 6.18
CA PHE A 940 -19.08 9.27 5.73
C PHE A 940 -20.55 9.41 6.15
N TYR A 941 -21.37 8.37 6.00
CA TYR A 941 -22.77 8.40 6.42
C TYR A 941 -22.91 8.48 7.95
N LEU A 942 -22.18 7.66 8.72
CA LEU A 942 -22.22 7.63 10.18
C LEU A 942 -21.70 8.91 10.85
N LEU A 943 -20.90 9.71 10.14
CA LEU A 943 -20.47 11.05 10.54
C LEU A 943 -21.64 12.04 10.55
N PHE A 944 -22.56 11.98 9.59
CA PHE A 944 -23.74 12.87 9.52
C PHE A 944 -25.04 12.24 10.02
N ALA A 945 -25.06 10.94 10.31
CA ALA A 945 -26.19 10.26 10.94
C ALA A 945 -26.48 10.81 12.35
N GLU A 946 -27.67 10.51 12.89
CA GLU A 946 -27.96 10.82 14.30
C GLU A 946 -27.08 9.96 15.23
N GLU A 947 -26.66 10.54 16.36
CA GLU A 947 -25.53 10.05 17.15
C GLU A 947 -25.86 8.79 18.01
N ASN A 948 -27.09 8.28 17.89
CA ASN A 948 -27.52 6.97 18.36
C ASN A 948 -27.31 5.86 17.30
N VAL A 949 -27.24 6.19 16.01
CA VAL A 949 -26.96 5.25 14.93
C VAL A 949 -25.52 4.77 15.06
N VAL A 950 -25.36 3.47 15.26
CA VAL A 950 -24.08 2.79 15.57
C VAL A 950 -23.31 3.55 16.66
N SER A 951 -23.96 3.75 17.81
CA SER A 951 -23.33 4.36 18.99
C SER A 951 -22.13 3.53 19.48
N LEU A 952 -20.96 4.16 19.65
CA LEU A 952 -19.76 3.49 20.19
C LEU A 952 -19.97 2.95 21.62
N ASP A 953 -20.94 3.48 22.38
CA ASP A 953 -21.30 2.95 23.70
C ASP A 953 -22.01 1.58 23.62
N GLU A 954 -22.55 1.20 22.46
CA GLU A 954 -23.39 0.00 22.26
C GLU A 954 -22.86 -0.99 21.20
N TRP A 955 -22.00 -0.51 20.30
CA TRP A 955 -21.47 -1.25 19.17
C TRP A 955 -19.94 -1.22 19.17
N VAL A 956 -19.33 -2.22 18.55
CA VAL A 956 -17.91 -2.24 18.20
C VAL A 956 -17.81 -2.70 16.75
N LEU A 957 -17.06 -1.98 15.93
CA LEU A 957 -16.85 -2.31 14.52
C LEU A 957 -15.63 -3.25 14.42
N ASN A 958 -15.63 -4.18 13.46
CA ASN A 958 -14.42 -4.92 13.07
C ASN A 958 -13.51 -4.03 12.19
N THR A 959 -12.45 -4.56 11.56
CA THR A 959 -11.53 -3.78 10.71
C THR A 959 -12.08 -3.46 9.31
N GLU A 960 -13.25 -4.01 8.96
CA GLU A 960 -13.99 -3.79 7.70
C GLU A 960 -15.29 -3.02 8.00
N ALA A 961 -15.23 -2.13 9.00
CA ALA A 961 -16.32 -1.32 9.54
C ALA A 961 -17.63 -2.05 9.94
N HIS A 962 -17.63 -3.37 10.17
CA HIS A 962 -18.84 -4.14 10.47
C HIS A 962 -19.24 -4.08 11.97
N PRO A 963 -20.38 -3.49 12.37
CA PRO A 963 -20.72 -3.27 13.77
C PRO A 963 -21.37 -4.49 14.43
N PHE A 964 -20.68 -5.07 15.40
CA PHE A 964 -21.21 -6.10 16.31
C PHE A 964 -21.78 -5.48 17.59
N ARG A 965 -22.85 -6.09 18.12
CA ARG A 965 -23.53 -5.58 19.31
C ARG A 965 -22.78 -6.00 20.58
N ARG A 966 -22.21 -5.02 21.30
CA ARG A 966 -21.51 -5.22 22.58
C ARG A 966 -22.41 -5.91 23.62
N PRO A 967 -21.84 -6.71 24.56
CA PRO A 967 -22.61 -7.29 25.66
C PRO A 967 -23.07 -6.23 26.67
N THR A 968 -24.18 -6.51 27.36
CA THR A 968 -24.92 -5.57 28.25
C THR A 968 -25.11 -6.12 29.65
#